data_AF-A0A5C8V5X6-F1
#
_entry.id   AF-A0A5C8V5X6-F1
#
_cell.length_a   1.000
_cell.length_b   1.000
_cell.length_c   1.000
_cell.angle_alpha   90.00
_cell.angle_beta   90.00
_cell.angle_gamma   90.00
#
_symmetry.space_group_name_H-M   'P 1'
#
loop_
_entity.id
_entity.type
_entity.pdbx_description
1 polymer ?
#
loop_
_entity_poly.entity_id
_entity_poly.type
_entity_poly.pdbx_seq_one_letter_code
_entity_poly.pdbx_strand_id
1 'polypeptide(L)'
;MDKYSFLNAAHTSFFAEQYDKYLTSPDSLEPSWRAFFQGFDFGLESSLDELDFASENGSVTMANGQAVEIPQSLQKEFQVIRLIDGYRSRGHLFTQTNPVRERRKYEPSLDISNFGLSEEDMDAVFDAGKIIGIGSSSLKNIVAHLERIYCDAIGVEYMYIRTPERIQWIQDWLNVNDNRPIFSADEKKNILRKLNEAVSFESFLHTKYVGQKRFSLEGGESLIPALDAIIEKAADAGVKQFVMGMAHRGRLSVLTNVFGKSPKDIFSEFDGKDYEETIFDGDVKYHLGWTSRRETDSGKVVNMNIAPNPSHLETVNSIVEGITRAKQDRDHQENVSEVLPILVHGDAAFAGQGIVYEIIQMARLDGYHTGGTIHIVVNNQIGFTTNYLDARSSTYCTDVGKVTLSPVLHVNADDAEAVVHAATFALEYRMRYKRDVFLDLLGYRKYGHNEGDEPKFTQPLLYKSISKHPNPRDIYAEKLIAEGVIDKDYVKNLEVEYKKSLEEDLLDSRKVEKTRITPFMQDEWEGFSQKAEDAMLGSIDTSYELKKLDQIAENITVLPEGKKFLRKLERLVQARNKMYFEDNQLDWAMGELLAYGSLIEEGYDVRMTGQDVERGTFSHRHAVIKTEMHEEEVVLLNRLGKNQNGKFHIYNSLLSEYAVMGFDYGYAMASPKTLTIWEAQFGDFSNGAQIVIDQYLSSAEDKWKLQNGLVLLLPHGYEGQGAEHSSARMERYLQLCAKDNMYVADVTTPANMFHLLRRQMKAGFRKPLIVFTPKSLLRHPKVLSTKEEMANGSFQELIDDDKATAAKTKTLVFCTGKFYYDLLSKKEELKRDDVALVRLEQLFPLPAKEIRSIIKKYKNADDVVWAQEEPRNMGAWGHLLMHLDEAKQFRVASRRFYGAPAAGSAVRSQRRHAQVIEYVFDKTKDNMVRS
;
A
#
# COMPACT_ATOMS: atom_id res chain seq x y z
N MET A 1 -45.18 -9.41 53.14
CA MET A 1 -45.01 -10.28 51.96
C MET A 1 -43.94 -9.63 51.11
N ASP A 2 -42.83 -10.34 50.90
CA ASP A 2 -41.74 -9.91 50.04
C ASP A 2 -42.27 -9.70 48.61
N LYS A 3 -42.20 -8.46 48.11
CA LYS A 3 -42.86 -8.06 46.85
C LYS A 3 -42.22 -8.70 45.60
N TYR A 4 -41.05 -9.31 45.74
CA TYR A 4 -40.33 -10.00 44.67
C TYR A 4 -39.91 -11.42 45.07
N SER A 5 -40.70 -12.11 45.88
CA SER A 5 -40.40 -13.50 46.30
C SER A 5 -40.16 -14.46 45.13
N PHE A 6 -40.60 -14.12 43.92
CA PHE A 6 -40.36 -14.88 42.70
C PHE A 6 -38.88 -14.88 42.27
N LEU A 7 -38.12 -13.82 42.55
CA LEU A 7 -36.68 -13.76 42.24
C LEU A 7 -35.88 -14.74 43.09
N ASN A 8 -36.30 -14.93 44.35
CA ASN A 8 -35.64 -15.81 45.32
C ASN A 8 -36.01 -17.30 45.14
N ALA A 9 -37.05 -17.61 44.37
CA ALA A 9 -37.59 -18.96 44.20
C ALA A 9 -37.41 -19.54 42.78
N ALA A 10 -36.93 -18.74 41.82
CA ALA A 10 -36.82 -19.14 40.42
C ALA A 10 -35.44 -19.73 40.10
N HIS A 11 -35.44 -20.83 39.34
CA HIS A 11 -34.22 -21.44 38.80
C HIS A 11 -33.68 -20.59 37.64
N THR A 12 -32.36 -20.52 37.46
CA THR A 12 -31.70 -19.71 36.40
C THR A 12 -32.20 -20.01 34.97
N SER A 13 -32.64 -21.24 34.69
CA SER A 13 -33.28 -21.60 33.42
C SER A 13 -34.62 -20.89 33.18
N PHE A 14 -35.37 -20.62 34.25
CA PHE A 14 -36.63 -19.88 34.19
C PHE A 14 -36.37 -18.40 33.88
N PHE A 15 -35.29 -17.81 34.44
CA PHE A 15 -34.89 -16.44 34.11
C PHE A 15 -34.55 -16.28 32.62
N ALA A 16 -33.78 -17.22 32.05
CA ALA A 16 -33.43 -17.21 30.64
C ALA A 16 -34.68 -17.31 29.74
N GLU A 17 -35.61 -18.21 30.05
CA GLU A 17 -36.85 -18.36 29.30
C GLU A 17 -37.74 -17.10 29.36
N GLN A 18 -37.83 -16.45 30.52
CA GLN A 18 -38.57 -15.19 30.66
C GLN A 18 -37.86 -14.03 29.95
N TYR A 19 -36.51 -14.02 29.91
CA TYR A 19 -35.74 -13.01 29.20
C TYR A 19 -35.85 -13.15 27.68
N ASP A 20 -35.84 -14.37 27.14
CA ASP A 20 -36.07 -14.60 25.70
C ASP A 20 -37.47 -14.15 25.27
N LYS A 21 -38.48 -14.37 26.12
CA LYS A 21 -39.83 -13.83 25.93
C LYS A 21 -39.87 -12.31 26.02
N TYR A 22 -39.08 -11.72 26.91
CA TYR A 22 -38.95 -10.27 27.03
C TYR A 22 -38.39 -9.64 25.75
N LEU A 23 -37.32 -10.21 25.18
CA LEU A 23 -36.68 -9.71 23.96
C LEU A 23 -37.59 -9.77 22.72
N THR A 24 -38.55 -10.70 22.70
CA THR A 24 -39.42 -10.93 21.54
C THR A 24 -40.82 -10.32 21.72
N SER A 25 -41.38 -10.32 22.92
CA SER A 25 -42.70 -9.79 23.24
C SER A 25 -42.79 -9.36 24.72
N PRO A 26 -42.28 -8.16 25.07
CA PRO A 26 -42.22 -7.68 26.45
C PRO A 26 -43.58 -7.65 27.14
N ASP A 27 -44.64 -7.36 26.37
CA ASP A 27 -46.02 -7.27 26.86
C ASP A 27 -46.64 -8.60 27.27
N SER A 28 -46.04 -9.72 26.86
CA SER A 28 -46.48 -11.07 27.22
C SER A 28 -46.06 -11.50 28.63
N LEU A 29 -45.16 -10.74 29.26
CA LEU A 29 -44.66 -11.01 30.60
C LEU A 29 -45.47 -10.31 31.68
N GLU A 30 -45.48 -10.92 32.87
CA GLU A 30 -45.97 -10.25 34.07
C GLU A 30 -45.23 -8.91 34.27
N PRO A 31 -45.93 -7.82 34.66
CA PRO A 31 -45.32 -6.50 34.81
C PRO A 31 -44.07 -6.45 35.69
N SER A 32 -43.96 -7.34 36.69
CA SER A 32 -42.81 -7.45 37.60
C SER A 32 -41.55 -7.97 36.89
N TRP A 33 -41.68 -8.98 36.02
CA TRP A 33 -40.60 -9.51 35.18
C TRP A 33 -40.16 -8.52 34.10
N ARG A 34 -41.12 -7.85 33.47
CA ARG A 34 -40.84 -6.82 32.48
C ARG A 34 -40.10 -5.62 33.08
N ALA A 35 -40.54 -5.17 34.25
CA ALA A 35 -39.87 -4.09 34.99
C ALA A 35 -38.46 -4.50 35.44
N PHE A 36 -38.26 -5.76 35.84
CA PHE A 36 -36.95 -6.31 36.17
C PHE A 36 -36.01 -6.30 34.96
N PHE A 37 -36.47 -6.78 33.79
CA PHE A 37 -35.65 -6.80 32.58
C PHE A 37 -35.43 -5.42 31.95
N GLN A 38 -36.40 -4.51 32.05
CA GLN A 38 -36.17 -3.11 31.70
C GLN A 38 -35.13 -2.44 32.59
N GLY A 39 -35.13 -2.73 33.89
CA GLY A 39 -34.07 -2.26 34.81
C GLY A 39 -32.71 -2.91 34.52
N PHE A 40 -32.70 -4.17 34.11
CA PHE A 40 -31.51 -4.90 33.67
C PHE A 40 -30.90 -4.32 32.39
N ASP A 41 -31.71 -4.11 31.35
CA ASP A 41 -31.30 -3.46 30.10
C ASP A 41 -30.83 -2.04 30.35
N PHE A 42 -31.56 -1.28 31.18
CA PHE A 42 -31.17 0.07 31.55
C PHE A 42 -29.81 0.09 32.27
N GLY A 43 -29.52 -0.88 33.14
CA GLY A 43 -28.19 -1.03 33.78
C GLY A 43 -27.09 -1.42 32.79
N LEU A 44 -27.40 -2.23 31.79
CA LEU A 44 -26.50 -2.63 30.70
C LEU A 44 -26.21 -1.49 29.71
N GLU A 45 -27.21 -0.68 29.38
CA GLU A 45 -27.04 0.50 28.51
C GLU A 45 -26.34 1.65 29.25
N SER A 46 -26.66 1.86 30.53
CA SER A 46 -26.01 2.89 31.36
C SER A 46 -24.54 2.59 31.67
N SER A 47 -24.12 1.33 31.57
CA SER A 47 -22.71 0.91 31.75
C SER A 47 -21.87 1.05 30.48
N LEU A 48 -22.50 1.36 29.33
CA LEU A 48 -21.81 1.64 28.07
C LEU A 48 -21.49 3.13 27.85
N ASP A 49 -22.20 4.06 28.50
CA ASP A 49 -22.04 5.50 28.20
C ASP A 49 -21.43 6.39 29.30
N GLU A 50 -21.46 6.09 30.61
CA GLU A 50 -20.81 6.98 31.60
C GLU A 50 -20.14 6.25 32.79
N LEU A 51 -18.87 6.61 33.01
CA LEU A 51 -18.10 6.35 34.22
C LEU A 51 -18.68 7.12 35.42
N ASP A 52 -19.80 6.67 36.00
CA ASP A 52 -20.07 6.88 37.44
C ASP A 52 -21.26 6.01 37.94
N PHE A 53 -20.95 4.91 38.63
CA PHE A 53 -21.92 4.25 39.52
C PHE A 53 -21.38 4.31 40.96
N ALA A 54 -21.35 5.51 41.52
CA ALA A 54 -21.41 5.70 42.96
C ALA A 54 -22.86 5.49 43.44
N SER A 55 -23.30 4.22 43.54
CA SER A 55 -24.39 3.83 44.42
C SER A 55 -23.84 2.84 45.44
N GLU A 56 -23.34 3.38 46.55
CA GLU A 56 -22.79 2.62 47.69
C GLU A 56 -23.80 1.69 48.38
N ASN A 57 -25.07 1.63 47.95
CA ASN A 57 -26.15 0.99 48.71
C ASN A 57 -26.94 -0.10 47.98
N GLY A 58 -26.42 -0.69 46.89
CA GLY A 58 -26.98 -1.92 46.31
C GLY A 58 -28.47 -1.88 45.92
N SER A 59 -29.00 -0.67 45.66
CA SER A 59 -30.42 -0.44 45.41
C SER A 59 -30.67 0.31 44.10
N VAL A 60 -31.69 -0.13 43.36
CA VAL A 60 -32.15 0.50 42.11
C VAL A 60 -33.40 1.30 42.41
N THR A 61 -33.42 2.58 42.05
CA THR A 61 -34.59 3.45 42.25
C THR A 61 -35.45 3.46 40.99
N MET A 62 -36.66 2.94 41.11
CA MET A 62 -37.65 2.88 40.03
C MET A 62 -38.18 4.27 39.69
N ALA A 63 -38.72 4.47 38.47
CA ALA A 63 -39.35 5.73 38.03
C ALA A 63 -40.53 6.20 38.91
N ASN A 64 -41.04 5.35 39.80
CA ASN A 64 -42.06 5.67 40.81
C ASN A 64 -41.49 6.04 42.20
N GLY A 65 -40.17 6.18 42.34
CA GLY A 65 -39.48 6.55 43.57
C GLY A 65 -39.26 5.42 44.59
N GLN A 66 -39.52 4.15 44.25
CA GLN A 66 -39.23 3.01 45.12
C GLN A 66 -37.82 2.44 44.87
N ALA A 67 -37.04 2.29 45.95
CA ALA A 67 -35.74 1.61 45.94
C ALA A 67 -35.92 0.10 46.13
N VAL A 68 -35.32 -0.71 45.24
CA VAL A 68 -35.29 -2.18 45.30
C VAL A 68 -33.88 -2.65 45.57
N GLU A 69 -33.69 -3.47 46.60
CA GLU A 69 -32.39 -4.00 47.05
C GLU A 69 -32.02 -5.27 46.25
N ILE A 70 -30.86 -5.26 45.58
CA ILE A 70 -30.40 -6.41 44.78
C ILE A 70 -29.75 -7.45 45.71
N PRO A 71 -30.09 -8.75 45.63
CA PRO A 71 -29.43 -9.79 46.44
C PRO A 71 -27.91 -9.78 46.30
N GLN A 72 -27.19 -9.91 47.41
CA GLN A 72 -25.71 -9.84 47.43
C GLN A 72 -25.05 -10.88 46.52
N SER A 73 -25.60 -12.09 46.41
CA SER A 73 -25.12 -13.13 45.48
C SER A 73 -25.20 -12.69 44.01
N LEU A 74 -26.30 -12.02 43.63
CA LEU A 74 -26.48 -11.50 42.28
C LEU A 74 -25.57 -10.28 42.01
N GLN A 75 -25.35 -9.42 43.01
CA GLN A 75 -24.38 -8.33 42.89
C GLN A 75 -22.96 -8.87 42.65
N LYS A 76 -22.56 -9.90 43.39
CA LYS A 76 -21.25 -10.55 43.25
C LYS A 76 -21.10 -11.22 41.88
N GLU A 77 -22.16 -11.83 41.36
CA GLU A 77 -22.20 -12.35 39.99
C GLU A 77 -21.85 -11.26 38.94
N PHE A 78 -22.48 -10.09 39.04
CA PHE A 78 -22.17 -8.95 38.15
C PHE A 78 -20.75 -8.42 38.34
N GLN A 79 -20.22 -8.43 39.56
CA GLN A 79 -18.83 -8.05 39.82
C GLN A 79 -17.84 -9.01 39.15
N VAL A 80 -18.13 -10.32 39.13
CA VAL A 80 -17.32 -11.31 38.41
C VAL A 80 -17.43 -11.13 36.89
N ILE A 81 -18.59 -10.75 36.36
CA ILE A 81 -18.73 -10.40 34.94
C ILE A 81 -17.88 -9.17 34.59
N ARG A 82 -17.91 -8.13 35.43
CA ARG A 82 -17.06 -6.93 35.25
C ARG A 82 -15.57 -7.27 35.32
N LEU A 83 -15.17 -8.22 36.17
CA LEU A 83 -13.81 -8.74 36.23
C LEU A 83 -13.43 -9.40 34.90
N ILE A 84 -14.26 -10.29 34.36
CA ILE A 84 -14.05 -10.94 33.05
C ILE A 84 -13.85 -9.89 31.95
N ASP A 85 -14.71 -8.87 31.89
CA ASP A 85 -14.59 -7.81 30.89
C ASP A 85 -13.35 -6.93 31.12
N GLY A 86 -12.93 -6.74 32.38
CA GLY A 86 -11.65 -6.13 32.73
C GLY A 86 -10.44 -6.87 32.14
N TYR A 87 -10.42 -8.21 32.22
CA TYR A 87 -9.37 -9.02 31.61
C TYR A 87 -9.42 -8.98 30.07
N ARG A 88 -10.61 -9.09 29.47
CA ARG A 88 -10.79 -9.00 28.00
C ARG A 88 -10.32 -7.67 27.43
N SER A 89 -10.58 -6.57 28.14
CA SER A 89 -10.29 -5.21 27.67
C SER A 89 -8.88 -4.73 28.00
N ARG A 90 -8.28 -5.18 29.10
CA ARG A 90 -7.00 -4.64 29.62
C ARG A 90 -5.95 -5.69 29.97
N GLY A 91 -6.26 -7.00 29.88
CA GLY A 91 -5.32 -8.08 30.23
C GLY A 91 -3.98 -8.02 29.49
N HIS A 92 -4.01 -7.61 28.22
CA HIS A 92 -2.82 -7.39 27.39
C HIS A 92 -1.79 -6.39 27.99
N LEU A 93 -2.22 -5.49 28.89
CA LEU A 93 -1.34 -4.57 29.62
C LEU A 93 -0.50 -5.27 30.71
N PHE A 94 -0.96 -6.43 31.19
CA PHE A 94 -0.42 -7.18 32.33
C PHE A 94 0.30 -8.48 31.91
N THR A 95 0.53 -8.70 30.61
CA THR A 95 1.19 -9.91 30.09
C THR A 95 2.67 -10.02 30.40
N GLN A 96 3.19 -11.26 30.43
CA GLN A 96 4.62 -11.57 30.57
C GLN A 96 5.35 -11.60 29.21
N THR A 97 5.13 -10.57 28.41
CA THR A 97 5.57 -10.54 27.00
C THR A 97 6.98 -10.01 26.76
N ASN A 98 7.61 -9.32 27.73
CA ASN A 98 8.89 -8.66 27.50
C ASN A 98 10.08 -9.51 27.96
N PRO A 99 10.97 -9.95 27.05
CA PRO A 99 12.05 -10.87 27.41
C PRO A 99 13.24 -10.21 28.13
N VAL A 100 13.47 -8.90 27.94
CA VAL A 100 14.72 -8.24 28.38
C VAL A 100 14.53 -6.94 29.17
N ARG A 101 13.29 -6.45 29.31
CA ARG A 101 12.95 -5.27 30.12
C ARG A 101 11.83 -5.57 31.10
N GLU A 102 11.83 -4.85 32.23
CA GLU A 102 10.66 -4.77 33.10
C GLU A 102 9.51 -4.08 32.35
N ARG A 103 8.29 -4.60 32.50
CA ARG A 103 7.10 -3.98 31.89
C ARG A 103 6.69 -2.71 32.62
N ARG A 104 5.94 -1.87 31.89
CA ARG A 104 5.25 -0.72 32.46
C ARG A 104 4.23 -1.21 33.51
N LYS A 105 4.10 -0.46 34.59
CA LYS A 105 3.06 -0.68 35.60
C LYS A 105 1.83 0.12 35.21
N TYR A 106 0.65 -0.49 35.35
CA TYR A 106 -0.63 0.11 35.00
C TYR A 106 -1.57 0.07 36.20
N GLU A 107 -2.33 1.15 36.38
CA GLU A 107 -3.35 1.29 37.42
C GLU A 107 -4.67 1.74 36.79
N PRO A 108 -5.84 1.27 37.30
CA PRO A 108 -5.98 0.24 38.33
C PRO A 108 -5.57 -1.16 37.82
N SER A 109 -5.04 -2.00 38.70
CA SER A 109 -4.66 -3.39 38.41
C SER A 109 -5.88 -4.27 38.10
N LEU A 110 -5.65 -5.55 37.78
CA LEU A 110 -6.69 -6.58 37.65
C LEU A 110 -7.01 -7.29 38.98
N ASP A 111 -6.58 -6.72 40.11
CA ASP A 111 -6.92 -7.25 41.43
C ASP A 111 -8.43 -7.25 41.64
N ILE A 112 -8.94 -8.34 42.22
CA ILE A 112 -10.38 -8.56 42.45
C ILE A 112 -11.04 -7.44 43.28
N SER A 113 -10.26 -6.78 44.14
CA SER A 113 -10.68 -5.64 44.97
C SER A 113 -11.11 -4.42 44.14
N ASN A 114 -10.50 -4.21 42.97
CA ASN A 114 -10.90 -3.13 42.04
C ASN A 114 -12.27 -3.38 41.39
N PHE A 115 -12.82 -4.59 41.56
CA PHE A 115 -14.14 -4.98 41.05
C PHE A 115 -15.17 -5.20 42.18
N GLY A 116 -14.83 -4.87 43.43
CA GLY A 116 -15.72 -5.04 44.58
C GLY A 116 -15.77 -6.46 45.16
N LEU A 117 -14.82 -7.31 44.77
CA LEU A 117 -14.63 -8.67 45.27
C LEU A 117 -13.53 -8.70 46.34
N SER A 118 -13.58 -9.69 47.22
CA SER A 118 -12.64 -9.87 48.34
C SER A 118 -12.06 -11.27 48.33
N GLU A 119 -11.00 -11.50 49.10
CA GLU A 119 -10.40 -12.83 49.27
C GLU A 119 -11.40 -13.88 49.80
N GLU A 120 -12.41 -13.45 50.56
CA GLU A 120 -13.47 -14.35 51.06
C GLU A 120 -14.34 -14.92 49.93
N ASP A 121 -14.39 -14.25 48.77
CA ASP A 121 -15.18 -14.67 47.61
C ASP A 121 -14.47 -15.74 46.76
N MET A 122 -13.18 -16.04 47.02
CA MET A 122 -12.33 -16.86 46.13
C MET A 122 -12.84 -18.30 45.95
N ASP A 123 -13.39 -18.90 47.00
CA ASP A 123 -13.93 -20.26 46.96
C ASP A 123 -15.43 -20.30 46.60
N ALA A 124 -16.10 -19.13 46.51
CA ALA A 124 -17.49 -19.05 46.09
C ALA A 124 -17.64 -19.37 44.60
N VAL A 125 -18.71 -20.10 44.26
CA VAL A 125 -19.01 -20.57 42.89
C VAL A 125 -19.91 -19.57 42.19
N PHE A 126 -19.52 -19.17 40.98
CA PHE A 126 -20.23 -18.21 40.14
C PHE A 126 -20.64 -18.85 38.82
N ASP A 127 -21.83 -18.51 38.34
CA ASP A 127 -22.34 -18.94 37.03
C ASP A 127 -21.62 -18.24 35.86
N ALA A 128 -20.97 -17.10 36.12
CA ALA A 128 -20.23 -16.27 35.19
C ALA A 128 -19.08 -17.03 34.52
N GLY A 129 -18.58 -18.11 35.13
CA GLY A 129 -17.64 -19.02 34.49
C GLY A 129 -18.18 -19.66 33.19
N LYS A 130 -19.51 -19.73 33.00
CA LYS A 130 -20.12 -20.15 31.73
C LYS A 130 -19.82 -19.19 30.58
N ILE A 131 -19.64 -17.90 30.85
CA ILE A 131 -19.35 -16.85 29.84
C ILE A 131 -17.97 -17.05 29.19
N ILE A 132 -17.05 -17.69 29.92
CA ILE A 132 -15.69 -18.01 29.47
C ILE A 132 -15.52 -19.51 29.18
N GLY A 133 -16.63 -20.26 29.09
CA GLY A 133 -16.63 -21.64 28.61
C GLY A 133 -16.21 -22.72 29.64
N ILE A 134 -15.96 -22.36 30.91
CA ILE A 134 -15.52 -23.31 31.95
C ILE A 134 -16.67 -23.83 32.84
N GLY A 135 -17.91 -23.43 32.55
CA GLY A 135 -19.08 -23.75 33.38
C GLY A 135 -19.09 -22.99 34.72
N SER A 136 -20.03 -23.32 35.61
CA SER A 136 -20.08 -22.70 36.94
C SER A 136 -18.84 -23.10 37.73
N SER A 137 -18.05 -22.12 38.16
CA SER A 137 -16.71 -22.33 38.72
C SER A 137 -16.44 -21.39 39.89
N SER A 138 -15.51 -21.76 40.77
CA SER A 138 -15.07 -20.85 41.84
C SER A 138 -14.39 -19.60 41.27
N LEU A 139 -14.49 -18.46 41.96
CA LEU A 139 -13.80 -17.24 41.56
C LEU A 139 -12.30 -17.46 41.37
N LYS A 140 -11.66 -18.26 42.23
CA LYS A 140 -10.26 -18.68 42.07
C LYS A 140 -9.97 -19.33 40.72
N ASN A 141 -10.83 -20.24 40.28
CA ASN A 141 -10.65 -20.92 38.99
C ASN A 141 -10.92 -19.98 37.82
N ILE A 142 -11.90 -19.08 37.95
CA ILE A 142 -12.21 -18.04 36.97
C ILE A 142 -11.00 -17.11 36.78
N VAL A 143 -10.45 -16.55 37.87
CA VAL A 143 -9.26 -15.68 37.84
C VAL A 143 -8.08 -16.40 37.20
N ALA A 144 -7.78 -17.62 37.65
CA ALA A 144 -6.65 -18.39 37.11
C ALA A 144 -6.81 -18.69 35.60
N HIS A 145 -8.04 -18.91 35.12
CA HIS A 145 -8.31 -19.10 33.69
C HIS A 145 -8.16 -17.79 32.90
N LEU A 146 -8.66 -16.67 33.41
CA LEU A 146 -8.49 -15.34 32.80
C LEU A 146 -7.02 -14.90 32.73
N GLU A 147 -6.24 -15.16 33.77
CA GLU A 147 -4.80 -14.90 33.80
C GLU A 147 -4.08 -15.69 32.71
N ARG A 148 -4.40 -16.98 32.53
CA ARG A 148 -3.80 -17.82 31.49
C ARG A 148 -4.12 -17.33 30.08
N ILE A 149 -5.36 -16.90 29.83
CA ILE A 149 -5.79 -16.44 28.50
C ILE A 149 -5.18 -15.09 28.14
N TYR A 150 -5.25 -14.11 29.05
CA TYR A 150 -5.02 -12.69 28.72
C TYR A 150 -3.73 -12.11 29.29
N CYS A 151 -3.05 -12.79 30.22
CA CYS A 151 -1.91 -12.24 30.98
C CYS A 151 -0.62 -13.09 30.90
N ASP A 152 -0.58 -14.16 30.11
CA ASP A 152 0.60 -15.03 29.97
C ASP A 152 1.57 -14.51 28.88
N ALA A 153 2.11 -15.37 28.01
CA ALA A 153 3.03 -15.01 26.92
C ALA A 153 2.36 -14.29 25.73
N ILE A 154 1.02 -14.25 25.66
CA ILE A 154 0.24 -13.63 24.58
C ILE A 154 -0.75 -12.63 25.18
N GLY A 155 -0.69 -11.38 24.72
CA GLY A 155 -1.73 -10.37 24.96
C GLY A 155 -2.56 -10.14 23.71
N VAL A 156 -3.88 -10.07 23.84
CA VAL A 156 -4.80 -9.90 22.71
C VAL A 156 -5.59 -8.61 22.86
N GLU A 157 -5.53 -7.75 21.85
CA GLU A 157 -6.38 -6.57 21.75
C GLU A 157 -7.43 -6.78 20.65
N TYR A 158 -8.72 -6.77 21.03
CA TYR A 158 -9.82 -7.02 20.08
C TYR A 158 -11.16 -6.42 20.49
N MET A 159 -11.35 -6.02 21.76
CA MET A 159 -12.65 -5.56 22.27
C MET A 159 -13.16 -4.26 21.61
N TYR A 160 -12.31 -3.50 20.91
CA TYR A 160 -12.75 -2.35 20.09
C TYR A 160 -13.44 -2.75 18.77
N ILE A 161 -13.44 -4.03 18.40
CA ILE A 161 -14.12 -4.54 17.21
C ILE A 161 -15.62 -4.36 17.37
N ARG A 162 -16.27 -3.64 16.45
CA ARG A 162 -17.73 -3.37 16.53
C ARG A 162 -18.64 -4.51 16.05
N THR A 163 -18.06 -5.64 15.64
CA THR A 163 -18.82 -6.78 15.07
C THR A 163 -18.89 -7.90 16.10
N PRO A 164 -20.07 -8.17 16.71
CA PRO A 164 -20.22 -9.16 17.77
C PRO A 164 -19.77 -10.56 17.35
N GLU A 165 -20.08 -11.00 16.13
CA GLU A 165 -19.66 -12.30 15.60
C GLU A 165 -18.13 -12.48 15.61
N ARG A 166 -17.39 -11.41 15.28
CA ARG A 166 -15.91 -11.44 15.30
C ARG A 166 -15.37 -11.46 16.72
N ILE A 167 -15.97 -10.69 17.63
CA ILE A 167 -15.62 -10.74 19.06
C ILE A 167 -15.85 -12.17 19.59
N GLN A 168 -17.01 -12.75 19.31
CA GLN A 168 -17.38 -14.08 19.76
C GLN A 168 -16.41 -15.14 19.22
N TRP A 169 -16.09 -15.10 17.92
CA TRP A 169 -15.12 -16.03 17.35
C TRP A 169 -13.75 -15.95 18.02
N ILE A 170 -13.27 -14.73 18.32
CA ILE A 170 -11.99 -14.55 19.04
C ILE A 170 -12.10 -15.16 20.44
N GLN A 171 -13.18 -14.87 21.17
CA GLN A 171 -13.39 -15.42 22.51
C GLN A 171 -13.46 -16.95 22.50
N ASP A 172 -14.22 -17.54 21.57
CA ASP A 172 -14.32 -18.98 21.41
C ASP A 172 -12.97 -19.61 21.11
N TRP A 173 -12.20 -19.01 20.19
CA TRP A 173 -10.87 -19.48 19.83
C TRP A 173 -9.91 -19.45 21.03
N LEU A 174 -9.90 -18.35 21.80
CA LEU A 174 -9.06 -18.21 22.98
C LEU A 174 -9.45 -19.19 24.11
N ASN A 175 -10.73 -19.51 24.26
CA ASN A 175 -11.23 -20.40 25.31
C ASN A 175 -10.97 -21.90 25.04
N VAL A 176 -10.63 -22.30 23.80
CA VAL A 176 -10.41 -23.73 23.46
C VAL A 176 -9.31 -24.36 24.32
N ASN A 177 -8.22 -23.63 24.55
CA ASN A 177 -7.00 -24.13 25.17
C ASN A 177 -6.37 -23.11 26.12
N ASP A 178 -7.18 -22.27 26.75
CA ASP A 178 -6.73 -21.16 27.59
C ASP A 178 -5.68 -20.27 26.87
N ASN A 179 -5.82 -20.10 25.55
CA ASN A 179 -4.89 -19.42 24.65
C ASN A 179 -3.45 -19.99 24.70
N ARG A 180 -3.29 -21.30 24.88
CA ARG A 180 -1.98 -21.97 24.98
C ARG A 180 -1.70 -22.91 23.80
N PRO A 181 -0.46 -22.96 23.30
CA PRO A 181 -0.09 -23.87 22.22
C PRO A 181 -0.28 -25.34 22.62
N ILE A 182 -0.85 -26.14 21.71
CA ILE A 182 -0.90 -27.61 21.82
C ILE A 182 -0.22 -28.18 20.58
N PHE A 183 1.04 -28.57 20.73
CA PHE A 183 1.86 -29.14 19.65
C PHE A 183 2.33 -30.55 19.98
N SER A 184 2.34 -31.39 18.96
CA SER A 184 2.97 -32.71 18.97
C SER A 184 4.50 -32.60 19.12
N ALA A 185 5.13 -33.70 19.52
CA ALA A 185 6.59 -33.75 19.66
C ALA A 185 7.33 -33.41 18.35
N ASP A 186 6.75 -33.76 17.20
CA ASP A 186 7.36 -33.49 15.89
C ASP A 186 7.20 -32.03 15.47
N GLU A 187 6.04 -31.41 15.73
CA GLU A 187 5.85 -29.96 15.55
C GLU A 187 6.83 -29.16 16.43
N LYS A 188 6.98 -29.55 17.70
CA LYS A 188 7.95 -28.93 18.62
C LYS A 188 9.38 -29.04 18.09
N LYS A 189 9.79 -30.21 17.61
CA LYS A 189 11.11 -30.41 16.97
C LYS A 189 11.26 -29.57 15.70
N ASN A 190 10.21 -29.41 14.89
CA ASN A 190 10.26 -28.57 13.72
C ASN A 190 10.44 -27.07 14.07
N ILE A 191 9.72 -26.58 15.08
CA ILE A 191 9.91 -25.21 15.60
C ILE A 191 11.36 -24.99 16.05
N LEU A 192 11.92 -25.94 16.80
CA LEU A 192 13.32 -25.89 17.23
C LEU A 192 14.30 -25.94 16.05
N ARG A 193 14.03 -26.77 15.03
CA ARG A 193 14.84 -26.82 13.81
C ARG A 193 14.87 -25.48 13.09
N LYS A 194 13.71 -24.82 12.93
CA LYS A 194 13.60 -23.50 12.30
C LYS A 194 14.34 -22.40 13.08
N LEU A 195 14.27 -22.44 14.41
CA LEU A 195 15.09 -21.58 15.27
C LEU A 195 16.59 -21.85 15.09
N ASN A 196 16.99 -23.12 14.99
CA ASN A 196 18.39 -23.48 14.79
C ASN A 196 18.91 -23.02 13.43
N GLU A 197 18.13 -23.16 12.36
CA GLU A 197 18.45 -22.62 11.02
C GLU A 197 18.72 -21.10 11.10
N ALA A 198 17.84 -20.34 11.78
CA ALA A 198 18.00 -18.90 11.96
C ALA A 198 19.27 -18.52 12.74
N VAL A 199 19.47 -19.09 13.93
CA VAL A 199 20.62 -18.79 14.81
C VAL A 199 21.94 -19.23 14.17
N SER A 200 21.97 -20.41 13.56
CA SER A 200 23.18 -20.95 12.95
C SER A 200 23.60 -20.14 11.72
N PHE A 201 22.63 -19.70 10.90
CA PHE A 201 22.90 -18.84 9.74
C PHE A 201 23.49 -17.48 10.16
N GLU A 202 22.88 -16.82 11.14
CA GLU A 202 23.36 -15.53 11.65
C GLU A 202 24.76 -15.65 12.28
N SER A 203 24.99 -16.70 13.07
CA SER A 203 26.30 -17.01 13.67
C SER A 203 27.36 -17.29 12.61
N PHE A 204 27.00 -18.00 11.54
CA PHE A 204 27.90 -18.28 10.42
C PHE A 204 28.31 -16.99 9.71
N LEU A 205 27.34 -16.13 9.36
CA LEU A 205 27.63 -14.83 8.75
C LEU A 205 28.50 -13.95 9.65
N HIS A 206 28.21 -13.91 10.95
CA HIS A 206 29.00 -13.15 11.91
C HIS A 206 30.48 -13.60 11.95
N THR A 207 30.71 -14.91 11.84
CA THR A 207 32.04 -15.51 11.89
C THR A 207 32.81 -15.31 10.58
N LYS A 208 32.15 -15.50 9.43
CA LYS A 208 32.80 -15.50 8.11
C LYS A 208 32.94 -14.10 7.50
N TYR A 209 32.04 -13.17 7.82
CA TYR A 209 31.99 -11.82 7.27
C TYR A 209 32.07 -10.75 8.36
N VAL A 210 33.18 -10.75 9.10
CA VAL A 210 33.43 -9.83 10.22
C VAL A 210 33.36 -8.38 9.75
N GLY A 211 32.57 -7.56 10.46
CA GLY A 211 32.41 -6.12 10.18
C GLY A 211 31.49 -5.78 9.00
N GLN A 212 30.97 -6.78 8.27
CA GLN A 212 30.00 -6.55 7.20
C GLN A 212 28.59 -6.34 7.78
N LYS A 213 27.90 -5.33 7.26
CA LYS A 213 26.50 -5.05 7.65
C LYS A 213 25.60 -6.13 7.09
N ARG A 214 24.83 -6.78 7.97
CA ARG A 214 23.82 -7.79 7.61
C ARG A 214 22.44 -7.55 8.21
N PHE A 215 22.33 -6.66 9.21
CA PHE A 215 21.10 -6.36 9.92
C PHE A 215 20.46 -7.58 10.57
N SER A 216 21.28 -8.21 11.43
CA SER A 216 21.01 -9.50 12.08
C SER A 216 19.61 -9.62 12.69
N LEU A 217 19.03 -10.81 12.56
CA LEU A 217 17.79 -11.22 13.22
C LEU A 217 18.00 -11.62 14.70
N GLU A 218 19.23 -11.70 15.21
CA GLU A 218 19.51 -12.20 16.56
C GLU A 218 18.76 -11.40 17.65
N GLY A 219 17.90 -12.08 18.42
CA GLY A 219 16.91 -11.54 19.36
C GLY A 219 15.45 -11.49 18.84
N GLY A 220 15.21 -11.86 17.58
CA GLY A 220 13.90 -11.95 16.94
C GLY A 220 13.75 -13.20 16.05
N GLU A 221 14.50 -14.27 16.34
CA GLU A 221 14.63 -15.47 15.52
C GLU A 221 13.30 -16.24 15.36
N SER A 222 12.36 -16.08 16.30
CA SER A 222 11.03 -16.68 16.24
C SER A 222 10.16 -16.19 15.07
N LEU A 223 10.59 -15.14 14.35
CA LEU A 223 10.02 -14.77 13.06
C LEU A 223 10.06 -15.93 12.05
N ILE A 224 11.14 -16.73 12.02
CA ILE A 224 11.31 -17.81 11.05
C ILE A 224 10.28 -18.93 11.25
N PRO A 225 10.11 -19.53 12.45
CA PRO A 225 9.04 -20.50 12.66
C PRO A 225 7.64 -19.90 12.51
N ALA A 226 7.42 -18.61 12.82
CA ALA A 226 6.13 -17.96 12.58
C ALA A 226 5.75 -17.94 11.09
N LEU A 227 6.67 -17.50 10.24
CA LEU A 227 6.48 -17.45 8.78
C LEU A 227 6.31 -18.85 8.19
N ASP A 228 7.13 -19.80 8.64
CA ASP A 228 7.03 -21.21 8.21
C ASP A 228 5.63 -21.77 8.51
N ALA A 229 5.15 -21.61 9.74
CA ALA A 229 3.82 -22.08 10.14
C ALA A 229 2.68 -21.39 9.36
N ILE A 230 2.78 -20.08 9.11
CA ILE A 230 1.82 -19.36 8.26
C ILE A 230 1.79 -19.95 6.86
N ILE A 231 2.95 -20.15 6.23
CA ILE A 231 3.03 -20.63 4.84
C ILE A 231 2.47 -22.05 4.72
N GLU A 232 2.92 -22.96 5.58
CA GLU A 232 2.48 -24.37 5.59
C GLU A 232 0.95 -24.46 5.78
N LYS A 233 0.42 -23.84 6.84
CA LYS A 233 -1.02 -23.87 7.13
C LYS A 233 -1.85 -23.12 6.09
N ALA A 234 -1.33 -22.02 5.53
CA ALA A 234 -2.04 -21.26 4.50
C ALA A 234 -2.14 -22.06 3.20
N ALA A 235 -1.07 -22.77 2.81
CA ALA A 235 -1.11 -23.69 1.68
C ALA A 235 -2.15 -24.79 1.91
N ASP A 236 -2.21 -25.33 3.13
CA ASP A 236 -3.23 -26.29 3.52
C ASP A 236 -4.65 -25.74 3.39
N ALA A 237 -4.85 -24.47 3.74
CA ALA A 237 -6.10 -23.73 3.57
C ALA A 237 -6.38 -23.25 2.12
N GLY A 238 -5.53 -23.60 1.15
CA GLY A 238 -5.74 -23.34 -0.28
C GLY A 238 -5.06 -22.09 -0.83
N VAL A 239 -4.18 -21.43 -0.06
CA VAL A 239 -3.32 -20.36 -0.59
C VAL A 239 -2.32 -20.93 -1.60
N LYS A 240 -2.18 -20.26 -2.74
CA LYS A 240 -1.30 -20.66 -3.85
C LYS A 240 -0.15 -19.68 -4.05
N GLN A 241 -0.33 -18.42 -3.64
CA GLN A 241 0.61 -17.32 -3.86
C GLN A 241 0.83 -16.55 -2.57
N PHE A 242 2.08 -16.28 -2.23
CA PHE A 242 2.47 -15.38 -1.15
C PHE A 242 3.20 -14.17 -1.72
N VAL A 243 2.84 -12.98 -1.25
CA VAL A 243 3.53 -11.74 -1.61
C VAL A 243 3.98 -11.07 -0.32
N MET A 244 5.28 -10.85 -0.16
CA MET A 244 5.87 -10.34 1.07
C MET A 244 6.58 -9.02 0.86
N GLY A 245 6.35 -8.09 1.79
CA GLY A 245 7.15 -6.89 1.99
C GLY A 245 7.89 -6.97 3.30
N MET A 246 9.18 -6.64 3.30
CA MET A 246 9.93 -6.54 4.55
C MET A 246 11.08 -5.55 4.46
N ALA A 247 11.43 -4.96 5.60
CA ALA A 247 12.63 -4.14 5.76
C ALA A 247 13.92 -4.98 5.79
N HIS A 248 15.02 -4.40 6.29
CA HIS A 248 16.33 -5.05 6.35
C HIS A 248 16.45 -6.11 7.45
N ARG A 249 15.72 -5.98 8.55
CA ARG A 249 15.91 -6.79 9.77
C ARG A 249 15.62 -8.27 9.50
N GLY A 250 16.67 -9.10 9.57
CA GLY A 250 16.58 -10.54 9.33
C GLY A 250 16.22 -10.96 7.91
N ARG A 251 16.28 -10.03 6.94
CA ARG A 251 15.89 -10.33 5.54
C ARG A 251 16.69 -11.47 4.95
N LEU A 252 17.98 -11.55 5.21
CA LEU A 252 18.83 -12.63 4.71
C LEU A 252 18.41 -13.98 5.29
N SER A 253 18.07 -14.03 6.59
CA SER A 253 17.54 -15.25 7.21
C SER A 253 16.18 -15.64 6.61
N VAL A 254 15.29 -14.69 6.34
CA VAL A 254 14.00 -14.96 5.65
C VAL A 254 14.23 -15.46 4.22
N LEU A 255 15.13 -14.83 3.46
CA LEU A 255 15.46 -15.25 2.10
C LEU A 255 15.95 -16.70 2.05
N THR A 256 16.86 -17.07 2.94
CA THR A 256 17.40 -18.44 2.99
C THR A 256 16.42 -19.44 3.58
N ASN A 257 15.91 -19.16 4.78
CA ASN A 257 15.22 -20.18 5.60
C ASN A 257 13.71 -20.26 5.34
N VAL A 258 13.13 -19.28 4.63
CA VAL A 258 11.70 -19.23 4.29
C VAL A 258 11.48 -19.28 2.78
N PHE A 259 12.22 -18.47 2.01
CA PHE A 259 12.06 -18.39 0.55
C PHE A 259 12.98 -19.32 -0.24
N GLY A 260 13.93 -20.01 0.42
CA GLY A 260 14.81 -20.97 -0.22
C GLY A 260 15.85 -20.36 -1.17
N LYS A 261 16.19 -19.09 -1.02
CA LYS A 261 17.33 -18.48 -1.74
C LYS A 261 18.61 -19.18 -1.29
N SER A 262 19.41 -19.67 -2.24
CA SER A 262 20.63 -20.40 -1.93
C SER A 262 21.60 -19.54 -1.10
N PRO A 263 22.16 -20.05 0.01
CA PRO A 263 23.23 -19.38 0.75
C PRO A 263 24.42 -19.02 -0.15
N LYS A 264 24.72 -19.85 -1.16
CA LYS A 264 25.75 -19.60 -2.16
C LYS A 264 25.59 -18.24 -2.85
N ASP A 265 24.37 -17.92 -3.27
CA ASP A 265 24.08 -16.66 -3.99
C ASP A 265 24.24 -15.46 -3.04
N ILE A 266 23.76 -15.60 -1.80
CA ILE A 266 23.94 -14.58 -0.76
C ILE A 266 25.42 -14.35 -0.47
N PHE A 267 26.22 -15.40 -0.34
CA PHE A 267 27.67 -15.30 -0.10
C PHE A 267 28.40 -14.60 -1.24
N SER A 268 28.02 -14.87 -2.49
CA SER A 268 28.55 -14.16 -3.66
C SER A 268 28.30 -12.64 -3.58
N GLU A 269 27.13 -12.22 -3.07
CA GLU A 269 26.79 -10.81 -2.82
C GLU A 269 27.59 -10.21 -1.64
N PHE A 270 27.99 -11.01 -0.64
CA PHE A 270 28.86 -10.55 0.46
C PHE A 270 30.31 -10.37 0.03
N ASP A 271 30.81 -11.20 -0.88
CA ASP A 271 32.18 -11.10 -1.42
C ASP A 271 32.35 -9.88 -2.36
N GLY A 272 31.27 -9.15 -2.68
CA GLY A 272 31.32 -7.90 -3.43
C GLY A 272 31.73 -8.09 -4.90
N LYS A 273 31.39 -9.23 -5.49
CA LYS A 273 31.74 -9.56 -6.87
C LYS A 273 30.98 -8.70 -7.85
N ASP A 274 31.64 -8.37 -8.95
CA ASP A 274 31.04 -7.62 -10.06
C ASP A 274 29.88 -8.41 -10.69
N TYR A 275 28.96 -7.69 -11.32
CA TYR A 275 27.80 -8.29 -11.98
C TYR A 275 28.18 -8.86 -13.35
N GLU A 276 27.43 -9.86 -13.82
CA GLU A 276 27.62 -10.41 -15.17
C GLU A 276 27.45 -9.35 -16.28
N GLU A 277 26.57 -8.38 -16.06
CA GLU A 277 26.21 -7.32 -17.00
C GLU A 277 26.88 -5.98 -16.67
N THR A 278 27.59 -5.41 -17.64
CA THR A 278 28.41 -4.20 -17.46
C THR A 278 27.62 -2.90 -17.23
N ILE A 279 26.30 -2.89 -17.49
CA ILE A 279 25.44 -1.68 -17.49
C ILE A 279 24.53 -1.63 -16.25
N PHE A 280 24.61 -2.64 -15.38
CA PHE A 280 23.73 -2.75 -14.22
C PHE A 280 24.42 -2.24 -12.94
N ASP A 281 23.83 -1.21 -12.31
CA ASP A 281 24.39 -0.57 -11.11
C ASP A 281 24.08 -1.34 -9.81
N GLY A 282 22.96 -2.08 -9.79
CA GLY A 282 22.57 -2.91 -8.66
C GLY A 282 22.09 -2.18 -7.43
N ASP A 283 21.91 -2.97 -6.37
CA ASP A 283 21.51 -2.49 -5.05
C ASP A 283 22.17 -3.38 -3.99
N VAL A 284 22.16 -2.91 -2.75
CA VAL A 284 22.69 -3.69 -1.62
C VAL A 284 21.88 -4.97 -1.43
N LYS A 285 22.57 -6.07 -1.11
CA LYS A 285 22.05 -7.45 -0.96
C LYS A 285 20.70 -7.60 -0.23
N TYR A 286 20.43 -6.76 0.76
CA TYR A 286 19.18 -6.78 1.55
C TYR A 286 18.06 -5.92 0.95
N HIS A 287 18.15 -5.49 -0.31
CA HIS A 287 17.08 -4.82 -1.06
C HIS A 287 16.58 -5.62 -2.27
N LEU A 288 17.31 -6.66 -2.69
CA LEU A 288 16.97 -7.46 -3.86
C LEU A 288 15.67 -8.26 -3.60
N GLY A 289 14.82 -8.31 -4.62
CA GLY A 289 13.62 -9.15 -4.63
C GLY A 289 13.98 -10.61 -4.92
N TRP A 290 13.05 -11.51 -4.60
CA TRP A 290 13.22 -12.93 -4.91
C TRP A 290 11.86 -13.58 -5.22
N THR A 291 11.85 -14.44 -6.22
CA THR A 291 10.72 -15.29 -6.56
C THR A 291 11.16 -16.73 -6.40
N SER A 292 10.37 -17.52 -5.69
CA SER A 292 10.61 -18.95 -5.54
C SER A 292 9.32 -19.75 -5.63
N ARG A 293 9.49 -21.02 -5.97
CA ARG A 293 8.44 -22.03 -5.91
C ARG A 293 8.84 -23.02 -4.83
N ARG A 294 8.03 -23.13 -3.79
CA ARG A 294 8.29 -23.98 -2.64
C ARG A 294 7.26 -25.12 -2.60
N GLU A 295 7.73 -26.33 -2.36
CA GLU A 295 6.90 -27.45 -1.96
C GLU A 295 6.77 -27.44 -0.43
N THR A 296 5.54 -27.48 0.06
CA THR A 296 5.21 -27.55 1.49
C THR A 296 5.41 -28.97 2.02
N ASP A 297 5.42 -29.13 3.33
CA ASP A 297 5.55 -30.45 3.97
C ASP A 297 4.35 -31.37 3.61
N SER A 298 3.20 -30.77 3.29
CA SER A 298 2.01 -31.46 2.77
C SER A 298 2.05 -31.78 1.26
N GLY A 299 3.14 -31.46 0.56
CA GLY A 299 3.33 -31.70 -0.88
C GLY A 299 2.62 -30.69 -1.79
N LYS A 300 2.07 -29.59 -1.24
CA LYS A 300 1.47 -28.51 -2.03
C LYS A 300 2.56 -27.59 -2.55
N VAL A 301 2.40 -27.14 -3.79
CA VAL A 301 3.36 -26.22 -4.40
C VAL A 301 2.80 -24.81 -4.36
N VAL A 302 3.54 -23.90 -3.73
CA VAL A 302 3.18 -22.49 -3.60
C VAL A 302 4.24 -21.60 -4.23
N ASN A 303 3.78 -20.50 -4.82
CA ASN A 303 4.64 -19.48 -5.39
C ASN A 303 4.82 -18.36 -4.39
N MET A 304 6.05 -17.90 -4.20
CA MET A 304 6.41 -16.94 -3.17
C MET A 304 7.21 -15.80 -3.78
N ASN A 305 6.79 -14.57 -3.50
CA ASN A 305 7.43 -13.36 -3.98
C ASN A 305 7.77 -12.45 -2.80
N ILE A 306 9.03 -12.10 -2.62
CA ILE A 306 9.46 -11.04 -1.69
C ILE A 306 9.89 -9.84 -2.50
N ALA A 307 9.16 -8.73 -2.35
CA ALA A 307 9.36 -7.55 -3.18
C ALA A 307 10.72 -6.88 -2.90
N PRO A 308 11.38 -6.33 -3.92
CA PRO A 308 12.51 -5.45 -3.73
C PRO A 308 12.07 -4.13 -3.07
N ASN A 309 12.95 -3.52 -2.29
CA ASN A 309 12.63 -2.31 -1.57
C ASN A 309 13.84 -1.40 -1.35
N PRO A 310 13.66 -0.07 -1.36
CA PRO A 310 14.71 0.84 -0.94
C PRO A 310 14.86 0.82 0.59
N SER A 311 15.82 1.58 1.10
CA SER A 311 15.98 1.80 2.55
C SER A 311 14.87 2.68 3.17
N HIS A 312 14.02 3.32 2.36
CA HIS A 312 12.88 4.09 2.83
C HIS A 312 11.82 3.15 3.39
N LEU A 313 11.87 2.94 4.70
CA LEU A 313 11.04 1.96 5.43
C LEU A 313 9.55 2.16 5.14
N GLU A 314 8.80 1.07 5.20
CA GLU A 314 7.35 0.99 4.98
C GLU A 314 6.85 1.32 3.56
N THR A 315 7.66 1.91 2.67
CA THR A 315 7.24 2.19 1.28
C THR A 315 6.79 0.94 0.54
N VAL A 316 7.55 -0.17 0.71
CA VAL A 316 7.31 -1.46 0.05
C VAL A 316 5.93 -2.04 0.33
N ASN A 317 5.31 -1.67 1.46
CA ASN A 317 4.01 -2.19 1.87
C ASN A 317 2.96 -1.89 0.78
N SER A 318 2.93 -0.65 0.27
CA SER A 318 1.99 -0.26 -0.79
C SER A 318 2.24 -1.04 -2.09
N ILE A 319 3.51 -1.26 -2.44
CA ILE A 319 3.91 -2.02 -3.62
C ILE A 319 3.42 -3.47 -3.53
N VAL A 320 3.54 -4.09 -2.36
CA VAL A 320 3.13 -5.47 -2.11
C VAL A 320 1.61 -5.63 -2.18
N GLU A 321 0.86 -4.68 -1.63
CA GLU A 321 -0.61 -4.67 -1.78
C GLU A 321 -1.01 -4.55 -3.25
N GLY A 322 -0.33 -3.69 -4.01
CA GLY A 322 -0.52 -3.56 -5.46
C GLY A 322 -0.24 -4.85 -6.24
N ILE A 323 0.90 -5.50 -5.97
CA ILE A 323 1.27 -6.80 -6.57
C ILE A 323 0.22 -7.86 -6.24
N THR A 324 -0.20 -7.90 -4.98
CA THR A 324 -1.22 -8.85 -4.49
C THR A 324 -2.53 -8.66 -5.23
N ARG A 325 -2.99 -7.41 -5.34
CA ARG A 325 -4.24 -7.10 -6.02
C ARG A 325 -4.17 -7.42 -7.52
N ALA A 326 -3.07 -7.15 -8.19
CA ALA A 326 -2.89 -7.53 -9.60
C ALA A 326 -2.98 -9.06 -9.81
N LYS A 327 -2.34 -9.85 -8.94
CA LYS A 327 -2.45 -11.32 -8.99
C LYS A 327 -3.87 -11.82 -8.72
N GLN A 328 -4.58 -11.19 -7.78
CA GLN A 328 -5.99 -11.48 -7.51
C GLN A 328 -6.88 -11.17 -8.71
N ASP A 329 -6.72 -9.99 -9.30
CA ASP A 329 -7.51 -9.56 -10.44
C ASP A 329 -7.23 -10.39 -11.70
N ARG A 330 -6.00 -10.90 -11.89
CA ARG A 330 -5.65 -11.63 -13.11
C ARG A 330 -5.84 -13.14 -13.02
N ASP A 331 -5.33 -13.76 -11.95
CA ASP A 331 -5.19 -15.22 -11.87
C ASP A 331 -6.14 -15.86 -10.85
N HIS A 332 -6.70 -15.08 -9.91
CA HIS A 332 -7.43 -15.59 -8.75
C HIS A 332 -8.77 -14.87 -8.50
N GLN A 333 -9.45 -14.43 -9.56
CA GLN A 333 -10.71 -13.67 -9.48
C GLN A 333 -11.81 -14.40 -8.71
N GLU A 334 -11.86 -15.73 -8.82
CA GLU A 334 -12.88 -16.56 -8.17
C GLU A 334 -12.66 -16.69 -6.65
N ASN A 335 -11.41 -16.56 -6.20
CA ASN A 335 -11.05 -16.66 -4.80
C ASN A 335 -9.80 -15.85 -4.47
N VAL A 336 -9.99 -14.59 -4.12
CA VAL A 336 -8.91 -13.66 -3.74
C VAL A 336 -8.05 -14.16 -2.57
N SER A 337 -8.58 -15.08 -1.76
CA SER A 337 -7.87 -15.70 -0.63
C SER A 337 -6.68 -16.54 -1.06
N GLU A 338 -6.64 -17.00 -2.31
CA GLU A 338 -5.54 -17.81 -2.85
C GLU A 338 -4.22 -17.02 -2.96
N VAL A 339 -4.28 -15.69 -2.84
CA VAL A 339 -3.12 -14.80 -2.73
C VAL A 339 -3.09 -14.20 -1.32
N LEU A 340 -2.00 -14.41 -0.58
CA LEU A 340 -1.81 -13.93 0.78
C LEU A 340 -0.69 -12.88 0.84
N PRO A 341 -1.01 -11.60 1.13
CA PRO A 341 -0.02 -10.61 1.47
C PRO A 341 0.47 -10.78 2.92
N ILE A 342 1.79 -10.67 3.11
CA ILE A 342 2.45 -10.65 4.42
C ILE A 342 3.38 -9.44 4.49
N LEU A 343 3.22 -8.59 5.51
CA LEU A 343 4.06 -7.41 5.69
C LEU A 343 4.84 -7.49 7.00
N VAL A 344 6.16 -7.35 6.91
CA VAL A 344 7.07 -7.41 8.07
C VAL A 344 7.69 -6.04 8.33
N HIS A 345 7.48 -5.54 9.55
CA HIS A 345 7.76 -4.17 9.95
C HIS A 345 8.80 -4.09 11.08
N GLY A 346 9.42 -2.92 11.26
CA GLY A 346 10.15 -2.57 12.49
C GLY A 346 9.29 -1.68 13.39
N ASP A 347 9.38 -1.82 14.71
CA ASP A 347 8.52 -1.13 15.68
C ASP A 347 8.50 0.41 15.54
N ALA A 348 9.66 1.03 15.41
CA ALA A 348 9.76 2.48 15.28
C ALA A 348 9.22 3.00 13.94
N ALA A 349 9.48 2.27 12.84
CA ALA A 349 9.03 2.67 11.51
C ALA A 349 7.52 2.49 11.36
N PHE A 350 7.00 1.36 11.87
CA PHE A 350 5.57 1.06 11.85
C PHE A 350 4.73 2.14 12.55
N ALA A 351 5.22 2.66 13.68
CA ALA A 351 4.55 3.72 14.42
C ALA A 351 4.78 5.13 13.83
N GLY A 352 5.90 5.37 13.15
CA GLY A 352 6.35 6.70 12.75
C GLY A 352 6.12 7.10 11.29
N GLN A 353 5.95 6.14 10.38
CA GLN A 353 5.78 6.42 8.95
C GLN A 353 4.31 6.55 8.56
N GLY A 354 3.92 7.72 8.04
CA GLY A 354 2.52 8.02 7.67
C GLY A 354 1.92 7.08 6.63
N ILE A 355 2.74 6.51 5.73
CA ILE A 355 2.27 5.56 4.71
C ILE A 355 1.66 4.27 5.32
N VAL A 356 2.07 3.89 6.53
CA VAL A 356 1.47 2.74 7.24
C VAL A 356 0.00 2.99 7.51
N TYR A 357 -0.34 4.18 7.98
CA TYR A 357 -1.73 4.59 8.19
C TYR A 357 -2.51 4.61 6.87
N GLU A 358 -1.92 5.17 5.81
CA GLU A 358 -2.57 5.24 4.49
C GLU A 358 -2.92 3.85 3.95
N ILE A 359 -2.02 2.88 4.06
CA ILE A 359 -2.23 1.50 3.58
C ILE A 359 -3.26 0.77 4.42
N ILE A 360 -3.21 0.88 5.75
CA ILE A 360 -4.20 0.24 6.62
C ILE A 360 -5.61 0.75 6.27
N GLN A 361 -5.77 2.04 5.94
CA GLN A 361 -7.05 2.59 5.51
C GLN A 361 -7.56 2.01 4.17
N MET A 362 -6.68 1.45 3.33
CA MET A 362 -7.04 0.83 2.05
C MET A 362 -7.66 -0.56 2.20
N ALA A 363 -7.47 -1.23 3.34
CA ALA A 363 -7.77 -2.67 3.53
C ALA A 363 -9.20 -3.09 3.15
N ARG A 364 -10.13 -2.14 3.07
CA ARG A 364 -11.56 -2.37 2.77
C ARG A 364 -12.09 -1.65 1.54
N LEU A 365 -11.26 -0.86 0.86
CA LEU A 365 -11.69 -0.04 -0.26
C LEU A 365 -11.75 -0.88 -1.54
N ASP A 366 -12.80 -0.74 -2.35
CA ASP A 366 -13.04 -1.59 -3.54
C ASP A 366 -11.87 -1.61 -4.52
N GLY A 367 -11.21 -0.45 -4.72
CA GLY A 367 -10.05 -0.34 -5.59
C GLY A 367 -8.76 -0.95 -5.04
N TYR A 368 -8.70 -1.30 -3.75
CA TYR A 368 -7.45 -1.59 -3.03
C TYR A 368 -7.46 -2.81 -2.12
N HIS A 369 -8.62 -3.32 -1.69
CA HIS A 369 -8.66 -4.44 -0.76
C HIS A 369 -7.98 -5.69 -1.35
N THR A 370 -7.28 -6.43 -0.50
CA THR A 370 -6.54 -7.65 -0.86
C THR A 370 -6.98 -8.88 -0.07
N GLY A 371 -8.16 -8.80 0.56
CA GLY A 371 -8.70 -9.89 1.38
C GLY A 371 -8.02 -10.03 2.74
N GLY A 372 -7.43 -8.94 3.25
CA GLY A 372 -6.77 -8.86 4.54
C GLY A 372 -5.30 -9.27 4.50
N THR A 373 -4.48 -8.53 5.26
CA THR A 373 -3.02 -8.70 5.34
C THR A 373 -2.58 -9.19 6.71
N ILE A 374 -1.62 -10.12 6.74
CA ILE A 374 -0.96 -10.52 7.98
C ILE A 374 0.25 -9.59 8.19
N HIS A 375 0.16 -8.76 9.23
CA HIS A 375 1.23 -7.85 9.62
C HIS A 375 2.05 -8.44 10.75
N ILE A 376 3.37 -8.44 10.62
CA ILE A 376 4.30 -8.92 11.66
C ILE A 376 5.26 -7.79 12.00
N VAL A 377 5.21 -7.28 13.22
CA VAL A 377 6.14 -6.26 13.70
C VAL A 377 7.25 -6.94 14.48
N VAL A 378 8.50 -6.84 14.00
CA VAL A 378 9.70 -7.31 14.72
C VAL A 378 10.08 -6.27 15.76
N ASN A 379 9.36 -6.27 16.87
CA ASN A 379 9.46 -5.26 17.91
C ASN A 379 10.60 -5.55 18.88
N ASN A 380 11.76 -5.02 18.51
CA ASN A 380 12.99 -5.12 19.26
C ASN A 380 13.18 -3.96 20.25
N GLN A 381 12.16 -3.12 20.42
CA GLN A 381 12.04 -2.06 21.42
C GLN A 381 13.06 -0.92 21.26
N ILE A 382 13.64 -0.74 20.06
CA ILE A 382 14.62 0.29 19.74
C ILE A 382 14.68 0.61 18.24
N GLY A 383 14.54 1.89 17.88
CA GLY A 383 14.73 2.39 16.51
C GLY A 383 16.10 3.03 16.35
N PHE A 384 17.05 2.36 15.69
CA PHE A 384 18.46 2.79 15.66
C PHE A 384 19.02 2.96 17.10
N THR A 385 19.07 4.18 17.62
CA THR A 385 19.44 4.55 19.01
C THR A 385 18.26 5.01 19.86
N THR A 386 17.13 5.34 19.21
CA THR A 386 15.93 5.90 19.81
C THR A 386 15.20 4.85 20.64
N ASN A 387 14.90 5.19 21.88
CA ASN A 387 14.13 4.32 22.77
C ASN A 387 12.66 4.25 22.31
N TYR A 388 11.97 3.14 22.56
CA TYR A 388 10.55 2.98 22.23
C TYR A 388 9.63 4.04 22.87
N LEU A 389 10.05 4.66 23.99
CA LEU A 389 9.34 5.77 24.63
C LEU A 389 9.38 7.06 23.82
N ASP A 390 10.45 7.29 23.06
CA ASP A 390 10.63 8.48 22.22
C ASP A 390 10.12 8.24 20.79
N ALA A 391 9.89 6.98 20.42
CA ALA A 391 9.51 6.59 19.06
C ALA A 391 8.02 6.76 18.76
N ARG A 392 7.16 6.89 19.78
CA ARG A 392 5.70 6.98 19.62
C ARG A 392 5.01 7.56 20.87
N SER A 393 3.79 8.06 20.67
CA SER A 393 2.93 8.58 21.75
C SER A 393 1.95 7.55 22.31
N SER A 394 1.72 6.45 21.60
CA SER A 394 0.77 5.40 21.98
C SER A 394 1.45 4.28 22.79
N THR A 395 0.65 3.37 23.37
CA THR A 395 1.20 2.28 24.20
C THR A 395 2.00 1.30 23.34
N TYR A 396 1.42 0.84 22.26
CA TYR A 396 1.98 -0.16 21.36
C TYR A 396 2.34 0.47 20.02
N CYS A 397 3.38 -0.05 19.36
CA CYS A 397 3.69 0.37 17.99
C CYS A 397 2.55 -0.02 17.03
N THR A 398 1.79 -1.06 17.36
CA THR A 398 0.67 -1.59 16.57
C THR A 398 -0.64 -0.81 16.70
N ASP A 399 -0.70 0.25 17.52
CA ASP A 399 -1.94 1.01 17.74
C ASP A 399 -2.53 1.62 16.46
N VAL A 400 -1.72 1.82 15.41
CA VAL A 400 -2.20 2.24 14.09
C VAL A 400 -3.17 1.24 13.45
N GLY A 401 -3.07 -0.07 13.76
CA GLY A 401 -4.02 -1.09 13.30
C GLY A 401 -5.44 -0.93 13.85
N LYS A 402 -5.61 -0.13 14.91
CA LYS A 402 -6.93 0.13 15.52
C LYS A 402 -7.81 1.01 14.65
N VAL A 403 -7.26 1.75 13.68
CA VAL A 403 -8.05 2.62 12.79
C VAL A 403 -9.03 1.84 11.90
N THR A 404 -8.72 0.58 11.61
CA THR A 404 -9.61 -0.37 10.89
C THR A 404 -10.25 -1.41 11.80
N LEU A 405 -10.07 -1.29 13.12
CA LEU A 405 -10.55 -2.23 14.13
C LEU A 405 -10.04 -3.67 13.86
N SER A 406 -8.76 -3.81 13.57
CA SER A 406 -8.11 -5.11 13.39
C SER A 406 -7.54 -5.64 14.70
N PRO A 407 -7.62 -6.96 14.99
CA PRO A 407 -7.08 -7.52 16.20
C PRO A 407 -5.55 -7.51 16.22
N VAL A 408 -4.98 -7.38 17.41
CA VAL A 408 -3.53 -7.38 17.66
C VAL A 408 -3.17 -8.46 18.67
N LEU A 409 -2.13 -9.24 18.38
CA LEU A 409 -1.54 -10.19 19.31
C LEU A 409 -0.11 -9.75 19.64
N HIS A 410 0.12 -9.41 20.91
CA HIS A 410 1.44 -9.10 21.45
C HIS A 410 2.03 -10.35 22.04
N VAL A 411 3.15 -10.81 21.50
CA VAL A 411 3.69 -12.15 21.82
C VAL A 411 5.13 -12.03 22.27
N ASN A 412 5.49 -12.76 23.34
CA ASN A 412 6.88 -12.90 23.76
C ASN A 412 7.68 -13.63 22.68
N ALA A 413 8.68 -12.98 22.09
CA ALA A 413 9.48 -13.58 21.03
C ALA A 413 10.37 -14.76 21.51
N ASP A 414 10.61 -14.90 22.81
CA ASP A 414 11.33 -16.05 23.39
C ASP A 414 10.46 -17.30 23.53
N ASP A 415 9.13 -17.16 23.59
CA ASP A 415 8.20 -18.29 23.62
C ASP A 415 7.83 -18.68 22.18
N ALA A 416 8.66 -19.53 21.58
CA ALA A 416 8.51 -19.94 20.20
C ALA A 416 7.18 -20.66 19.90
N GLU A 417 6.63 -21.39 20.88
CA GLU A 417 5.33 -22.05 20.71
C GLU A 417 4.19 -21.04 20.76
N ALA A 418 4.23 -20.07 21.67
CA ALA A 418 3.25 -18.97 21.70
C ALA A 418 3.28 -18.15 20.40
N VAL A 419 4.46 -17.90 19.83
CA VAL A 419 4.60 -17.21 18.53
C VAL A 419 3.91 -18.00 17.41
N VAL A 420 4.13 -19.30 17.30
CA VAL A 420 3.50 -20.14 16.27
C VAL A 420 1.98 -20.26 16.48
N HIS A 421 1.53 -20.32 17.73
CA HIS A 421 0.10 -20.31 18.09
C HIS A 421 -0.58 -19.01 17.67
N ALA A 422 0.04 -17.86 17.98
CA ALA A 422 -0.46 -16.55 17.55
C ALA A 422 -0.44 -16.37 16.02
N ALA A 423 0.60 -16.90 15.35
CA ALA A 423 0.67 -16.90 13.89
C ALA A 423 -0.45 -17.74 13.26
N THR A 424 -0.83 -18.85 13.89
CA THR A 424 -1.99 -19.67 13.50
C THR A 424 -3.30 -18.91 13.67
N PHE A 425 -3.49 -18.23 14.80
CA PHE A 425 -4.65 -17.33 15.00
C PHE A 425 -4.76 -16.29 13.89
N ALA A 426 -3.65 -15.60 13.58
CA ALA A 426 -3.63 -14.55 12.57
C ALA A 426 -4.04 -15.09 11.21
N LEU A 427 -3.48 -16.23 10.80
CA LEU A 427 -3.89 -16.88 9.56
C LEU A 427 -5.38 -17.23 9.54
N GLU A 428 -5.89 -17.89 10.59
CA GLU A 428 -7.29 -18.29 10.65
C GLU A 428 -8.24 -17.09 10.64
N TYR A 429 -7.93 -16.02 11.39
CA TYR A 429 -8.69 -14.79 11.40
C TYR A 429 -8.74 -14.13 10.01
N ARG A 430 -7.57 -13.99 9.36
CA ARG A 430 -7.48 -13.43 8.00
C ARG A 430 -8.28 -14.28 7.03
N MET A 431 -8.10 -15.60 7.07
CA MET A 431 -8.77 -16.52 6.14
C MET A 431 -10.28 -16.55 6.35
N ARG A 432 -10.77 -16.38 7.59
CA ARG A 432 -12.20 -16.34 7.89
C ARG A 432 -12.84 -15.00 7.53
N TYR A 433 -12.24 -13.90 7.96
CA TYR A 433 -12.90 -12.57 7.93
C TYR A 433 -12.43 -11.65 6.82
N LYS A 434 -11.34 -12.00 6.11
CA LYS A 434 -10.75 -11.15 5.06
C LYS A 434 -10.40 -9.76 5.57
N ARG A 435 -9.78 -9.73 6.76
CA ARG A 435 -9.38 -8.52 7.48
C ARG A 435 -7.94 -8.63 7.91
N ASP A 436 -7.29 -7.48 8.03
CA ASP A 436 -5.93 -7.39 8.54
C ASP A 436 -5.86 -7.85 9.99
N VAL A 437 -4.71 -8.41 10.35
CA VAL A 437 -4.39 -8.88 11.70
C VAL A 437 -2.92 -8.62 11.98
N PHE A 438 -2.61 -8.26 13.23
CA PHE A 438 -1.29 -7.80 13.62
C PHE A 438 -0.66 -8.73 14.66
N LEU A 439 0.57 -9.14 14.40
CA LEU A 439 1.45 -9.83 15.33
C LEU A 439 2.56 -8.88 15.77
N ASP A 440 2.58 -8.51 17.04
CA ASP A 440 3.65 -7.73 17.67
C ASP A 440 4.62 -8.68 18.36
N LEU A 441 5.72 -9.04 17.67
CA LEU A 441 6.74 -9.94 18.19
C LEU A 441 7.70 -9.16 19.10
N LEU A 442 7.45 -9.24 20.40
CA LEU A 442 8.19 -8.52 21.42
C LEU A 442 9.50 -9.23 21.74
N GLY A 443 10.59 -8.80 21.09
CA GLY A 443 11.92 -9.37 21.21
C GLY A 443 12.97 -8.33 21.61
N TYR A 444 14.19 -8.53 21.11
CA TYR A 444 15.32 -7.61 21.33
C TYR A 444 16.25 -7.58 20.12
N ARG A 445 17.26 -6.69 20.16
CA ARG A 445 18.33 -6.63 19.16
C ARG A 445 19.66 -6.95 19.82
N LYS A 446 20.28 -8.08 19.50
CA LYS A 446 21.52 -8.52 20.15
C LYS A 446 22.69 -7.55 19.96
N TYR A 447 22.86 -7.01 18.75
CA TYR A 447 23.94 -6.05 18.42
C TYR A 447 23.43 -4.61 18.29
N GLY A 448 24.32 -3.68 17.93
CA GLY A 448 23.95 -2.33 17.49
C GLY A 448 23.03 -2.31 16.27
N HIS A 449 22.68 -1.13 15.75
CA HIS A 449 21.75 -1.06 14.60
C HIS A 449 22.31 -1.79 13.37
N ASN A 450 23.61 -1.70 13.21
CA ASN A 450 24.41 -2.59 12.39
C ASN A 450 25.53 -3.18 13.28
N GLU A 451 26.23 -4.18 12.78
CA GLU A 451 27.16 -4.96 13.62
C GLU A 451 28.47 -4.24 13.97
N GLY A 452 28.74 -3.07 13.37
CA GLY A 452 29.84 -2.19 13.75
C GLY A 452 29.47 -1.07 14.73
N ASP A 453 28.20 -0.96 15.11
CA ASP A 453 27.68 0.09 16.00
C ASP A 453 27.74 -0.34 17.49
N GLU A 454 28.09 0.59 18.39
CA GLU A 454 28.17 0.34 19.85
C GLU A 454 26.92 0.89 20.55
N PRO A 455 25.92 0.04 20.84
CA PRO A 455 24.63 0.50 21.33
C PRO A 455 24.64 0.90 22.81
N LYS A 456 25.66 0.51 23.60
CA LYS A 456 25.75 0.90 25.02
C LYS A 456 25.97 2.39 25.20
N PHE A 457 26.37 3.12 24.17
CA PHE A 457 26.47 4.58 24.21
C PHE A 457 25.11 5.26 24.46
N THR A 458 24.00 4.64 24.04
CA THR A 458 22.65 5.21 24.19
C THR A 458 21.70 4.33 25.01
N GLN A 459 21.92 3.01 25.06
CA GLN A 459 21.06 2.06 25.79
C GLN A 459 21.84 1.09 26.71
N PRO A 460 22.68 1.59 27.65
CA PRO A 460 23.60 0.74 28.42
C PRO A 460 22.92 -0.30 29.30
N LEU A 461 21.78 0.04 29.93
CA LEU A 461 21.05 -0.87 30.80
C LEU A 461 20.37 -2.00 30.00
N LEU A 462 19.74 -1.67 28.87
CA LEU A 462 19.14 -2.65 27.97
C LEU A 462 20.18 -3.67 27.50
N TYR A 463 21.31 -3.18 26.99
CA TYR A 463 22.35 -4.06 26.45
C TYR A 463 23.12 -4.83 27.52
N LYS A 464 23.11 -4.36 28.77
CA LYS A 464 23.56 -5.15 29.93
C LYS A 464 22.65 -6.35 30.18
N SER A 465 21.32 -6.17 30.08
CA SER A 465 20.36 -7.28 30.19
C SER A 465 20.50 -8.26 29.01
N ILE A 466 20.49 -7.74 27.77
CA ILE A 466 20.65 -8.56 26.54
C ILE A 466 21.93 -9.39 26.59
N SER A 467 23.05 -8.83 27.05
CA SER A 467 24.33 -9.57 27.09
C SER A 467 24.35 -10.81 27.98
N LYS A 468 23.39 -10.94 28.91
CA LYS A 468 23.23 -12.11 29.81
C LYS A 468 22.08 -13.02 29.42
N HIS A 469 21.32 -12.62 28.41
CA HIS A 469 20.09 -13.28 28.03
C HIS A 469 20.39 -14.37 27.00
N PRO A 470 19.94 -15.63 27.21
CA PRO A 470 20.08 -16.68 26.21
C PRO A 470 19.24 -16.38 24.96
N ASN A 471 19.63 -16.96 23.82
CA ASN A 471 18.85 -16.80 22.59
C ASN A 471 17.59 -17.70 22.61
N PRO A 472 16.56 -17.39 21.81
CA PRO A 472 15.30 -18.15 21.78
C PRO A 472 15.47 -19.65 21.48
N ARG A 473 16.45 -20.04 20.64
CA ARG A 473 16.74 -21.46 20.35
C ARG A 473 17.15 -22.21 21.60
N ASP A 474 18.06 -21.64 22.39
CA ASP A 474 18.59 -22.27 23.59
C ASP A 474 17.52 -22.34 24.69
N ILE A 475 16.73 -21.27 24.87
CA ILE A 475 15.58 -21.24 25.78
C ILE A 475 14.59 -22.37 25.44
N TYR A 476 14.24 -22.49 24.15
CA TYR A 476 13.28 -23.49 23.72
C TYR A 476 13.83 -24.92 23.80
N ALA A 477 15.12 -25.12 23.51
CA ALA A 477 15.77 -26.41 23.67
C ALA A 477 15.76 -26.88 25.13
N GLU A 478 16.03 -26.00 26.09
CA GLU A 478 15.97 -26.33 27.53
C GLU A 478 14.55 -26.76 27.94
N LYS A 479 13.51 -26.07 27.44
CA LYS A 479 12.11 -26.47 27.62
C LYS A 479 11.87 -27.90 27.09
N LEU A 480 12.27 -28.19 25.86
CA LEU A 480 12.06 -29.51 25.25
C LEU A 480 12.85 -30.65 25.93
N ILE A 481 14.03 -30.36 26.47
CA ILE A 481 14.79 -31.31 27.29
C ILE A 481 14.05 -31.60 28.60
N ALA A 482 13.54 -30.56 29.26
CA ALA A 482 12.77 -30.71 30.50
C ALA A 482 11.47 -31.52 30.29
N GLU A 483 10.86 -31.39 29.11
CA GLU A 483 9.68 -32.18 28.69
C GLU A 483 10.04 -33.59 28.19
N GLY A 484 11.32 -33.92 28.01
CA GLY A 484 11.77 -35.22 27.49
C GLY A 484 11.53 -35.43 25.99
N VAL A 485 11.30 -34.36 25.22
CA VAL A 485 11.03 -34.40 23.77
C VAL A 485 12.32 -34.59 22.96
N ILE A 486 13.43 -34.05 23.46
CA ILE A 486 14.77 -34.14 22.87
C ILE A 486 15.83 -34.47 23.93
N ASP A 487 17.00 -34.93 23.50
CA ASP A 487 18.18 -35.09 24.36
C ASP A 487 19.12 -33.87 24.30
N LYS A 488 20.19 -33.90 25.11
CA LYS A 488 21.18 -32.80 25.21
C LYS A 488 22.06 -32.61 23.97
N ASP A 489 22.21 -33.63 23.13
CA ASP A 489 23.06 -33.59 21.94
C ASP A 489 22.29 -33.19 20.67
N TYR A 490 20.94 -33.23 20.71
CA TYR A 490 20.06 -32.95 19.59
C TYR A 490 20.35 -31.62 18.89
N VAL A 491 20.38 -30.50 19.63
CA VAL A 491 20.65 -29.16 19.07
C VAL A 491 22.04 -29.06 18.46
N LYS A 492 23.04 -29.64 19.14
CA LYS A 492 24.43 -29.63 18.67
C LYS A 492 24.56 -30.35 17.33
N ASN A 493 23.85 -31.47 17.15
CA ASN A 493 23.83 -32.20 15.89
C ASN A 493 23.18 -31.38 14.76
N LEU A 494 22.03 -30.74 15.02
CA LEU A 494 21.38 -29.84 14.05
C LEU A 494 22.28 -28.67 13.63
N GLU A 495 22.99 -28.06 14.59
CA GLU A 495 23.92 -26.97 14.33
C GLU A 495 25.10 -27.42 13.46
N VAL A 496 25.70 -28.58 13.75
CA VAL A 496 26.81 -29.13 12.95
C VAL A 496 26.38 -29.44 11.53
N GLU A 497 25.21 -30.07 11.36
CA GLU A 497 24.67 -30.42 10.04
C GLU A 497 24.43 -29.18 9.18
N TYR A 498 23.74 -28.19 9.73
CA TYR A 498 23.42 -26.96 8.99
C TYR A 498 24.66 -26.09 8.73
N LYS A 499 25.59 -25.97 9.68
CA LYS A 499 26.85 -25.23 9.42
C LYS A 499 27.71 -25.91 8.36
N LYS A 500 27.66 -27.25 8.26
CA LYS A 500 28.36 -27.98 7.21
C LYS A 500 27.82 -27.63 5.83
N SER A 501 26.49 -27.59 5.65
CA SER A 501 25.91 -27.19 4.36
C SER A 501 26.25 -25.75 3.98
N LEU A 502 26.24 -24.82 4.95
CA LEU A 502 26.68 -23.43 4.71
C LEU A 502 28.16 -23.32 4.31
N GLU A 503 29.04 -24.15 4.88
CA GLU A 503 30.45 -24.17 4.48
C GLU A 503 30.64 -24.69 3.05
N GLU A 504 29.88 -25.71 2.66
CA GLU A 504 29.86 -26.23 1.29
C GLU A 504 29.39 -25.16 0.30
N ASP A 505 28.29 -24.46 0.60
CA ASP A 505 27.78 -23.34 -0.20
C ASP A 505 28.77 -22.16 -0.28
N LEU A 506 29.49 -21.87 0.81
CA LEU A 506 30.53 -20.84 0.84
C LEU A 506 31.69 -21.18 -0.10
N LEU A 507 32.18 -22.43 -0.05
CA LEU A 507 33.23 -22.90 -0.96
C LEU A 507 32.79 -22.83 -2.42
N ASP A 508 31.54 -23.19 -2.71
CA ASP A 508 30.98 -23.12 -4.05
C ASP A 508 30.75 -21.69 -4.52
N SER A 509 30.34 -20.78 -3.64
CA SER A 509 30.17 -19.36 -3.99
C SER A 509 31.48 -18.76 -4.48
N ARG A 510 32.60 -19.07 -3.82
CA ARG A 510 33.94 -18.58 -4.16
C ARG A 510 34.50 -19.09 -5.48
N LYS A 511 33.91 -20.15 -6.06
CA LYS A 511 34.24 -20.64 -7.41
C LYS A 511 33.58 -19.81 -8.51
N VAL A 512 32.57 -19.01 -8.18
CA VAL A 512 31.86 -18.15 -9.13
C VAL A 512 32.56 -16.80 -9.20
N GLU A 513 32.92 -16.32 -10.39
CA GLU A 513 33.61 -15.03 -10.56
C GLU A 513 32.67 -13.82 -10.58
N LYS A 514 31.43 -13.97 -11.08
CA LYS A 514 30.46 -12.89 -11.25
C LYS A 514 29.12 -13.22 -10.62
N THR A 515 28.44 -12.20 -10.08
CA THR A 515 27.11 -12.37 -9.50
C THR A 515 26.03 -12.22 -10.58
N ARG A 516 25.15 -13.23 -10.69
CA ARG A 516 23.95 -13.17 -11.54
C ARG A 516 22.74 -12.82 -10.70
N ILE A 517 22.02 -11.77 -11.07
CA ILE A 517 20.74 -11.43 -10.44
C ILE A 517 19.61 -12.13 -11.18
N THR A 518 18.85 -12.92 -10.43
CA THR A 518 17.61 -13.51 -10.91
C THR A 518 16.53 -12.41 -10.96
N PRO A 519 15.91 -12.16 -12.13
CA PRO A 519 14.83 -11.19 -12.23
C PRO A 519 13.66 -11.59 -11.33
N PHE A 520 13.16 -10.64 -10.56
CA PHE A 520 11.98 -10.83 -9.72
C PHE A 520 10.72 -10.93 -10.60
N MET A 521 9.84 -11.89 -10.29
CA MET A 521 8.59 -12.13 -11.00
C MET A 521 8.77 -12.35 -12.52
N GLN A 522 9.87 -12.99 -12.95
CA GLN A 522 10.20 -13.19 -14.36
C GLN A 522 9.06 -13.83 -15.18
N ASP A 523 8.35 -14.79 -14.60
CA ASP A 523 7.23 -15.50 -15.25
C ASP A 523 6.10 -14.54 -15.69
N GLU A 524 5.95 -13.40 -15.00
CA GLU A 524 4.93 -12.41 -15.35
C GLU A 524 5.27 -11.62 -16.61
N TRP A 525 6.55 -11.56 -16.93
CA TRP A 525 7.12 -10.74 -17.99
C TRP A 525 7.51 -11.56 -19.21
N GLU A 526 7.01 -12.80 -19.33
CA GLU A 526 7.16 -13.60 -20.55
C GLU A 526 6.68 -12.82 -21.80
N GLY A 527 7.56 -12.76 -22.81
CA GLY A 527 7.31 -12.00 -24.04
C GLY A 527 7.72 -10.53 -23.99
N PHE A 528 8.20 -10.03 -22.85
CA PHE A 528 8.75 -8.68 -22.71
C PHE A 528 10.28 -8.72 -22.60
N SER A 529 10.94 -7.68 -23.11
CA SER A 529 12.39 -7.54 -23.01
C SER A 529 12.78 -6.11 -22.69
N GLN A 530 13.83 -5.92 -21.89
CA GLN A 530 14.33 -4.58 -21.59
C GLN A 530 14.88 -3.94 -22.87
N LYS A 531 14.68 -2.62 -23.00
CA LYS A 531 15.05 -1.85 -24.20
C LYS A 531 15.70 -0.54 -23.79
N ALA A 532 16.74 -0.18 -24.55
CA ALA A 532 17.47 1.06 -24.44
C ALA A 532 16.82 2.21 -25.24
N GLU A 533 17.38 3.42 -25.09
CA GLU A 533 16.91 4.67 -25.67
C GLU A 533 16.58 4.60 -27.17
N ASP A 534 17.43 3.95 -27.98
CA ASP A 534 17.22 3.84 -29.43
C ASP A 534 15.92 3.11 -29.80
N ALA A 535 15.54 2.09 -29.02
CA ALA A 535 14.28 1.39 -29.20
C ALA A 535 13.10 2.21 -28.65
N MET A 536 13.34 3.09 -27.67
CA MET A 536 12.32 3.98 -27.13
C MET A 536 11.92 5.10 -28.08
N LEU A 537 12.88 5.62 -28.86
CA LEU A 537 12.67 6.56 -29.97
C LEU A 537 12.17 5.87 -31.26
N GLY A 538 12.07 4.53 -31.24
CA GLY A 538 11.58 3.75 -32.36
C GLY A 538 10.09 3.94 -32.60
N SER A 539 9.66 3.86 -33.87
CA SER A 539 8.24 3.89 -34.22
C SER A 539 7.53 2.62 -33.72
N ILE A 540 6.39 2.80 -33.07
CA ILE A 540 5.48 1.73 -32.63
C ILE A 540 4.16 1.92 -33.35
N ASP A 541 3.66 0.87 -34.00
CA ASP A 541 2.37 0.92 -34.68
C ASP A 541 1.23 0.96 -33.66
N THR A 542 0.60 2.13 -33.60
CA THR A 542 -0.56 2.42 -32.75
C THR A 542 -1.83 2.61 -33.57
N SER A 543 -1.82 2.31 -34.86
CA SER A 543 -3.01 2.40 -35.72
C SER A 543 -4.12 1.47 -35.20
N TYR A 544 -5.36 1.77 -35.60
CA TYR A 544 -6.53 0.98 -35.25
C TYR A 544 -7.55 1.01 -36.39
N GLU A 545 -8.27 -0.08 -36.61
CA GLU A 545 -9.24 -0.14 -37.70
C GLU A 545 -10.38 0.85 -37.44
N LEU A 546 -10.61 1.77 -38.37
CA LEU A 546 -11.64 2.82 -38.23
C LEU A 546 -13.03 2.25 -37.96
N LYS A 547 -13.38 1.14 -38.61
CA LYS A 547 -14.68 0.47 -38.42
C LYS A 547 -14.86 -0.06 -36.99
N LYS A 548 -13.78 -0.53 -36.35
CA LYS A 548 -13.81 -0.96 -34.95
C LYS A 548 -13.87 0.24 -34.01
N LEU A 549 -13.17 1.32 -34.36
CA LEU A 549 -13.28 2.59 -33.64
C LEU A 549 -14.71 3.12 -33.65
N ASP A 550 -15.41 3.01 -34.79
CA ASP A 550 -16.83 3.37 -34.92
C ASP A 550 -17.69 2.53 -33.95
N GLN A 551 -17.45 1.22 -33.85
CA GLN A 551 -18.17 0.33 -32.91
C GLN A 551 -17.92 0.67 -31.44
N ILE A 552 -16.67 1.00 -31.08
CA ILE A 552 -16.35 1.45 -29.73
C ILE A 552 -17.12 2.74 -29.43
N ALA A 553 -17.08 3.71 -30.35
CA ALA A 553 -17.78 4.98 -30.21
C ALA A 553 -19.29 4.78 -30.04
N GLU A 554 -19.93 3.89 -30.81
CA GLU A 554 -21.34 3.54 -30.64
C GLU A 554 -21.65 3.09 -29.20
N ASN A 555 -20.82 2.22 -28.64
CA ASN A 555 -21.03 1.68 -27.28
C ASN A 555 -20.77 2.71 -26.17
N ILE A 556 -19.72 3.52 -26.28
CA ILE A 556 -19.34 4.49 -25.23
C ILE A 556 -20.12 5.80 -25.31
N THR A 557 -20.93 6.00 -26.36
CA THR A 557 -21.75 7.21 -26.55
C THR A 557 -23.25 6.94 -26.58
N VAL A 558 -23.69 5.77 -26.09
CA VAL A 558 -25.10 5.41 -25.92
C VAL A 558 -25.36 4.97 -24.48
N LEU A 559 -26.37 5.57 -23.85
CA LEU A 559 -26.81 5.18 -22.51
C LEU A 559 -27.72 3.95 -22.56
N PRO A 560 -27.67 3.06 -21.55
CA PRO A 560 -28.57 1.89 -21.48
C PRO A 560 -30.05 2.29 -21.45
N GLU A 561 -30.87 1.56 -22.19
CA GLU A 561 -32.33 1.72 -22.18
C GLU A 561 -32.93 1.35 -20.81
N GLY A 562 -34.14 1.87 -20.53
CA GLY A 562 -34.89 1.54 -19.31
C GLY A 562 -34.34 2.15 -18.02
N LYS A 563 -33.28 2.96 -18.09
CA LYS A 563 -32.68 3.66 -16.95
C LYS A 563 -32.85 5.17 -17.09
N LYS A 564 -33.08 5.86 -15.97
CA LYS A 564 -33.18 7.32 -15.92
C LYS A 564 -31.85 7.92 -15.45
N PHE A 565 -31.31 8.84 -16.24
CA PHE A 565 -30.06 9.54 -15.95
C PHE A 565 -30.32 11.04 -15.75
N LEU A 566 -29.37 11.72 -15.12
CA LEU A 566 -29.41 13.17 -15.04
C LEU A 566 -29.40 13.76 -16.46
N ARG A 567 -30.35 14.64 -16.78
CA ARG A 567 -30.47 15.28 -18.11
C ARG A 567 -29.18 15.91 -18.64
N LYS A 568 -28.29 16.40 -17.76
CA LYS A 568 -26.97 16.93 -18.16
C LYS A 568 -26.04 15.84 -18.70
N LEU A 569 -26.10 14.63 -18.14
CA LEU A 569 -25.31 13.47 -18.59
C LEU A 569 -25.85 12.91 -19.91
N GLU A 570 -27.18 12.83 -20.07
CA GLU A 570 -27.79 12.44 -21.34
C GLU A 570 -27.32 13.35 -22.49
N ARG A 571 -27.35 14.67 -22.26
CA ARG A 571 -26.85 15.66 -23.22
C ARG A 571 -25.34 15.52 -23.49
N LEU A 572 -24.54 15.22 -22.47
CA LEU A 572 -23.11 15.01 -22.62
C LEU A 572 -22.83 13.79 -23.52
N VAL A 573 -23.50 12.68 -23.25
CA VAL A 573 -23.34 11.43 -24.01
C VAL A 573 -23.81 11.60 -25.45
N GLN A 574 -24.96 12.26 -25.66
CA GLN A 574 -25.44 12.63 -27.00
C GLN A 574 -24.49 13.57 -27.74
N ALA A 575 -23.89 14.54 -27.04
CA ALA A 575 -22.90 15.43 -27.65
C ALA A 575 -21.66 14.67 -28.10
N ARG A 576 -21.17 13.69 -27.32
CA ARG A 576 -20.05 12.81 -27.73
C ARG A 576 -20.40 11.95 -28.93
N ASN A 577 -21.62 11.43 -28.99
CA ASN A 577 -22.11 10.69 -30.15
C ASN A 577 -22.04 11.58 -31.41
N LYS A 578 -22.60 12.79 -31.31
CA LYS A 578 -22.57 13.78 -32.39
C LYS A 578 -21.14 14.16 -32.82
N MET A 579 -20.24 14.41 -31.86
CA MET A 579 -18.83 14.72 -32.11
C MET A 579 -18.15 13.67 -32.99
N TYR A 580 -18.50 12.40 -32.79
CA TYR A 580 -17.90 11.28 -33.51
C TYR A 580 -18.58 10.98 -34.85
N PHE A 581 -19.91 10.89 -34.89
CA PHE A 581 -20.65 10.43 -36.07
C PHE A 581 -21.06 11.54 -37.04
N GLU A 582 -21.20 12.77 -36.56
CA GLU A 582 -21.65 13.91 -37.39
C GLU A 582 -20.53 14.93 -37.62
N ASP A 583 -19.92 15.42 -36.55
CA ASP A 583 -19.02 16.59 -36.63
C ASP A 583 -17.57 16.21 -37.01
N ASN A 584 -17.15 14.96 -36.75
CA ASN A 584 -15.76 14.47 -36.86
C ASN A 584 -14.74 15.39 -36.17
N GLN A 585 -15.11 15.86 -34.97
CA GLN A 585 -14.34 16.79 -34.15
C GLN A 585 -14.32 16.28 -32.71
N LEU A 586 -13.31 15.48 -32.41
CA LEU A 586 -13.16 14.75 -31.15
C LEU A 586 -12.36 15.58 -30.15
N ASP A 587 -12.92 15.75 -28.96
CA ASP A 587 -12.25 16.40 -27.84
C ASP A 587 -11.30 15.46 -27.09
N TRP A 588 -10.64 15.98 -26.06
CA TRP A 588 -9.67 15.23 -25.25
C TRP A 588 -10.28 13.99 -24.59
N ALA A 589 -11.51 14.09 -24.09
CA ALA A 589 -12.18 12.99 -23.43
C ALA A 589 -12.46 11.85 -24.41
N MET A 590 -12.87 12.17 -25.64
CA MET A 590 -13.02 11.14 -26.68
C MET A 590 -11.69 10.50 -27.05
N GLY A 591 -10.59 11.26 -27.13
CA GLY A 591 -9.26 10.69 -27.35
C GLY A 591 -8.85 9.66 -26.29
N GLU A 592 -9.05 9.98 -25.01
CA GLU A 592 -8.79 9.04 -23.90
C GLU A 592 -9.71 7.81 -23.96
N LEU A 593 -11.03 8.01 -24.05
CA LEU A 593 -12.00 6.91 -23.98
C LEU A 593 -11.85 5.94 -25.16
N LEU A 594 -11.55 6.45 -26.36
CA LEU A 594 -11.29 5.62 -27.53
C LEU A 594 -9.97 4.86 -27.39
N ALA A 595 -8.94 5.43 -26.75
CA ALA A 595 -7.69 4.73 -26.47
C ALA A 595 -7.96 3.55 -25.53
N TYR A 596 -8.68 3.78 -24.43
CA TYR A 596 -9.06 2.73 -23.49
C TYR A 596 -9.89 1.64 -24.17
N GLY A 597 -10.94 2.02 -24.91
CA GLY A 597 -11.80 1.07 -25.60
C GLY A 597 -11.05 0.21 -26.63
N SER A 598 -10.13 0.82 -27.39
CA SER A 598 -9.33 0.10 -28.39
C SER A 598 -8.37 -0.91 -27.76
N LEU A 599 -7.77 -0.57 -26.61
CA LEU A 599 -6.89 -1.48 -25.87
C LEU A 599 -7.68 -2.63 -25.24
N ILE A 600 -8.87 -2.36 -24.71
CA ILE A 600 -9.78 -3.37 -24.16
C ILE A 600 -10.23 -4.36 -25.23
N GLU A 601 -10.56 -3.90 -26.43
CA GLU A 601 -10.91 -4.77 -27.55
C GLU A 601 -9.71 -5.64 -27.99
N GLU A 602 -8.49 -5.10 -27.91
CA GLU A 602 -7.24 -5.84 -28.20
C GLU A 602 -6.79 -6.80 -27.08
N GLY A 603 -7.52 -6.87 -25.97
CA GLY A 603 -7.25 -7.81 -24.86
C GLY A 603 -6.29 -7.28 -23.79
N TYR A 604 -6.06 -5.96 -23.75
CA TYR A 604 -5.39 -5.32 -22.63
C TYR A 604 -6.42 -4.87 -21.59
N ASP A 605 -6.08 -5.04 -20.32
CA ASP A 605 -6.85 -4.42 -19.24
C ASP A 605 -6.45 -2.94 -19.11
N VAL A 606 -7.33 -2.14 -18.54
CA VAL A 606 -7.03 -0.75 -18.16
C VAL A 606 -7.43 -0.57 -16.71
N ARG A 607 -6.49 -0.13 -15.88
CA ARG A 607 -6.71 0.22 -14.49
C ARG A 607 -6.42 1.70 -14.30
N MET A 608 -7.38 2.46 -13.78
CA MET A 608 -7.21 3.88 -13.46
C MET A 608 -7.59 4.16 -12.01
N THR A 609 -6.69 4.77 -11.25
CA THR A 609 -7.00 5.27 -9.91
C THR A 609 -6.55 6.71 -9.74
N GLY A 610 -7.15 7.37 -8.75
CA GLY A 610 -6.86 8.75 -8.37
C GLY A 610 -8.09 9.43 -7.79
N GLN A 611 -7.92 10.65 -7.31
CA GLN A 611 -9.01 11.37 -6.67
C GLN A 611 -10.02 11.84 -7.73
N ASP A 612 -11.27 11.42 -7.59
CA ASP A 612 -12.40 11.76 -8.49
C ASP A 612 -12.27 11.30 -9.95
N VAL A 613 -11.40 10.34 -10.27
CA VAL A 613 -11.07 9.92 -11.66
C VAL A 613 -12.25 9.37 -12.44
N GLU A 614 -13.23 8.79 -11.76
CA GLU A 614 -14.44 8.22 -12.38
C GLU A 614 -15.23 9.28 -13.17
N ARG A 615 -15.35 10.48 -12.60
CA ARG A 615 -15.91 11.67 -13.27
C ARG A 615 -14.83 12.45 -14.01
N GLY A 616 -13.61 12.43 -13.47
CA GLY A 616 -12.53 13.38 -13.72
C GLY A 616 -12.72 14.66 -12.89
N THR A 617 -11.62 15.17 -12.31
CA THR A 617 -11.59 16.41 -11.52
C THR A 617 -12.28 17.55 -12.27
N PHE A 618 -11.95 17.72 -13.55
CA PHE A 618 -12.51 18.76 -14.41
C PHE A 618 -13.85 18.39 -15.06
N SER A 619 -14.53 17.32 -14.60
CA SER A 619 -15.81 16.82 -15.14
C SER A 619 -15.78 16.63 -16.66
N HIS A 620 -14.71 16.00 -17.15
CA HIS A 620 -14.50 15.77 -18.58
C HIS A 620 -14.64 14.29 -18.96
N ARG A 621 -14.36 13.35 -18.04
CA ARG A 621 -14.23 11.92 -18.34
C ARG A 621 -15.55 11.17 -18.27
N HIS A 622 -16.23 11.20 -17.13
CA HIS A 622 -17.50 10.49 -16.91
C HIS A 622 -17.44 9.01 -17.35
N ALA A 623 -16.38 8.30 -16.95
CA ALA A 623 -16.23 6.88 -17.25
C ALA A 623 -17.14 6.00 -16.38
N VAL A 624 -17.50 6.49 -15.19
CA VAL A 624 -18.61 5.95 -14.38
C VAL A 624 -19.75 6.95 -14.38
N ILE A 625 -20.95 6.46 -14.71
CA ILE A 625 -22.19 7.24 -14.76
C ILE A 625 -23.17 6.63 -13.74
N LYS A 626 -23.84 7.46 -12.95
CA LYS A 626 -24.83 7.01 -11.97
C LYS A 626 -26.26 7.26 -12.45
N THR A 627 -27.15 6.30 -12.21
CA THR A 627 -28.60 6.48 -12.44
C THR A 627 -29.20 7.44 -11.40
N GLU A 628 -30.24 8.18 -11.76
CA GLU A 628 -30.84 9.21 -10.89
C GLU A 628 -31.59 8.62 -9.68
N MET A 629 -32.20 7.44 -9.84
CA MET A 629 -33.13 6.89 -8.84
C MET A 629 -32.46 5.99 -7.80
N HIS A 630 -31.37 5.31 -8.16
CA HIS A 630 -30.76 4.25 -7.34
C HIS A 630 -29.24 4.34 -7.23
N GLU A 631 -28.63 5.39 -7.80
CA GLU A 631 -27.17 5.59 -7.87
C GLU A 631 -26.40 4.40 -8.47
N GLU A 632 -27.08 3.51 -9.19
CA GLU A 632 -26.46 2.37 -9.86
C GLU A 632 -25.39 2.86 -10.84
N GLU A 633 -24.19 2.30 -10.72
CA GLU A 633 -23.02 2.64 -11.53
C GLU A 633 -23.07 1.95 -12.90
N VAL A 634 -22.83 2.74 -13.94
CA VAL A 634 -22.79 2.31 -15.33
C VAL A 634 -21.45 2.71 -15.92
N VAL A 635 -20.66 1.70 -16.29
CA VAL A 635 -19.38 1.86 -16.98
C VAL A 635 -19.53 1.43 -18.43
N LEU A 636 -19.61 2.40 -19.35
CA LEU A 636 -19.86 2.11 -20.77
C LEU A 636 -18.68 1.37 -21.44
N LEU A 637 -17.46 1.60 -20.96
CA LEU A 637 -16.26 0.87 -21.42
C LEU A 637 -16.25 -0.62 -21.08
N ASN A 638 -17.11 -1.07 -20.16
CA ASN A 638 -17.33 -2.49 -19.85
C ASN A 638 -18.55 -3.07 -20.59
N ARG A 639 -19.01 -2.39 -21.65
CA ARG A 639 -20.18 -2.77 -22.45
C ARG A 639 -19.88 -2.75 -23.95
N LEU A 640 -18.65 -3.09 -24.34
CA LEU A 640 -18.23 -3.11 -25.76
C LEU A 640 -18.75 -4.35 -26.54
N GLY A 641 -19.61 -5.16 -25.92
CA GLY A 641 -20.25 -6.30 -26.55
C GLY A 641 -19.32 -7.51 -26.71
N LYS A 642 -19.53 -8.30 -27.77
CA LYS A 642 -18.81 -9.56 -28.02
C LYS A 642 -17.32 -9.40 -28.32
N ASN A 643 -16.87 -8.18 -28.62
CA ASN A 643 -15.48 -7.90 -28.97
C ASN A 643 -14.63 -7.54 -27.73
N GLN A 644 -15.23 -7.44 -26.56
CA GLN A 644 -14.51 -7.11 -25.32
C GLN A 644 -13.63 -8.27 -24.86
N ASN A 645 -12.32 -8.07 -24.87
CA ASN A 645 -11.32 -9.07 -24.47
C ASN A 645 -10.57 -8.70 -23.19
N GLY A 646 -10.56 -7.42 -22.80
CA GLY A 646 -10.04 -6.92 -21.52
C GLY A 646 -11.12 -6.32 -20.63
N LYS A 647 -10.70 -5.76 -19.49
CA LYS A 647 -11.55 -5.11 -18.48
C LYS A 647 -11.12 -3.68 -18.21
N PHE A 648 -12.10 -2.82 -17.96
CA PHE A 648 -11.88 -1.46 -17.48
C PHE A 648 -12.16 -1.38 -15.97
N HIS A 649 -11.10 -1.15 -15.20
CA HIS A 649 -11.12 -0.96 -13.75
C HIS A 649 -10.85 0.51 -13.45
N ILE A 650 -11.84 1.24 -12.94
CA ILE A 650 -11.66 2.63 -12.52
C ILE A 650 -12.19 2.81 -11.11
N TYR A 651 -11.41 3.50 -10.28
CA TYR A 651 -11.76 3.71 -8.88
C TYR A 651 -11.36 5.11 -8.41
N ASN A 652 -12.29 5.82 -7.78
CA ASN A 652 -11.91 6.97 -6.97
C ASN A 652 -11.02 6.50 -5.81
N SER A 653 -9.80 7.04 -5.71
CA SER A 653 -8.89 6.76 -4.60
C SER A 653 -9.38 7.42 -3.30
N LEU A 654 -8.91 6.91 -2.16
CA LEU A 654 -8.89 7.74 -0.95
C LEU A 654 -7.95 8.95 -1.16
N LEU A 655 -8.01 9.91 -0.24
CA LEU A 655 -7.23 11.15 -0.31
C LEU A 655 -5.78 10.90 0.15
N SER A 656 -5.04 10.14 -0.65
CA SER A 656 -3.64 9.77 -0.45
C SER A 656 -2.94 9.72 -1.80
N GLU A 657 -1.75 10.32 -1.89
CA GLU A 657 -0.89 10.19 -3.06
C GLU A 657 0.17 9.10 -2.86
N TYR A 658 0.77 9.03 -1.66
CA TYR A 658 1.95 8.19 -1.42
C TYR A 658 1.61 6.69 -1.48
N ALA A 659 0.65 6.23 -0.69
CA ALA A 659 0.24 4.83 -0.74
C ALA A 659 -0.44 4.47 -2.07
N VAL A 660 -1.26 5.35 -2.66
CA VAL A 660 -2.00 5.06 -3.89
C VAL A 660 -1.04 4.89 -5.08
N MET A 661 -0.08 5.79 -5.25
CA MET A 661 0.91 5.66 -6.32
C MET A 661 1.79 4.42 -6.13
N GLY A 662 2.17 4.11 -4.89
CA GLY A 662 2.91 2.89 -4.58
C GLY A 662 2.11 1.63 -4.92
N PHE A 663 0.82 1.62 -4.59
CA PHE A 663 -0.09 0.54 -4.95
C PHE A 663 -0.16 0.34 -6.47
N ASP A 664 -0.41 1.39 -7.23
CA ASP A 664 -0.51 1.27 -8.69
C ASP A 664 0.84 0.94 -9.35
N TYR A 665 1.96 1.37 -8.76
CA TYR A 665 3.29 0.92 -9.18
C TYR A 665 3.46 -0.60 -8.99
N GLY A 666 3.06 -1.12 -7.83
CA GLY A 666 3.04 -2.56 -7.55
C GLY A 666 2.12 -3.34 -8.49
N TYR A 667 0.94 -2.77 -8.80
CA TYR A 667 0.00 -3.37 -9.75
C TYR A 667 0.60 -3.47 -11.15
N ALA A 668 1.20 -2.38 -11.64
CA ALA A 668 1.85 -2.32 -12.95
C ALA A 668 3.07 -3.26 -13.03
N MET A 669 3.77 -3.47 -11.91
CA MET A 669 4.90 -4.42 -11.83
C MET A 669 4.46 -5.87 -12.06
N ALA A 670 3.25 -6.22 -11.60
CA ALA A 670 2.73 -7.59 -11.67
C ALA A 670 1.82 -7.85 -12.89
N SER A 671 1.40 -6.80 -13.62
CA SER A 671 0.45 -6.92 -14.72
C SER A 671 0.90 -6.16 -15.99
N PRO A 672 1.90 -6.67 -16.73
CA PRO A 672 2.44 -5.96 -17.91
C PRO A 672 1.44 -5.84 -19.09
N LYS A 673 0.33 -6.58 -19.05
CA LYS A 673 -0.80 -6.48 -20.00
C LYS A 673 -1.94 -5.57 -19.53
N THR A 674 -1.73 -4.80 -18.46
CA THR A 674 -2.65 -3.75 -18.02
C THR A 674 -2.07 -2.37 -18.26
N LEU A 675 -2.85 -1.46 -18.86
CA LEU A 675 -2.55 -0.03 -18.83
C LEU A 675 -2.92 0.50 -17.45
N THR A 676 -1.93 0.57 -16.55
CA THR A 676 -2.13 1.09 -15.19
C THR A 676 -1.87 2.59 -15.17
N ILE A 677 -2.85 3.36 -14.71
CA ILE A 677 -2.87 4.82 -14.72
C ILE A 677 -3.15 5.32 -13.30
N TRP A 678 -2.27 6.19 -12.81
CA TRP A 678 -2.53 7.02 -11.64
C TRP A 678 -2.73 8.47 -12.09
N GLU A 679 -3.84 9.09 -11.72
CA GLU A 679 -4.13 10.50 -12.01
C GLU A 679 -4.13 11.33 -10.74
N ALA A 680 -3.26 12.35 -10.71
CA ALA A 680 -3.30 13.37 -9.66
C ALA A 680 -4.49 14.30 -9.89
N GLN A 681 -5.13 14.78 -8.80
CA GLN A 681 -6.21 15.77 -8.93
C GLN A 681 -5.70 17.06 -9.61
N PHE A 682 -4.54 17.52 -9.17
CA PHE A 682 -3.67 18.46 -9.88
C PHE A 682 -2.26 17.91 -9.82
N GLY A 683 -1.48 18.10 -10.89
CA GLY A 683 -0.13 17.55 -10.95
C GLY A 683 0.78 18.07 -9.82
N ASP A 684 0.47 19.23 -9.25
CA ASP A 684 1.17 19.83 -8.12
C ASP A 684 1.27 18.89 -6.88
N PHE A 685 0.27 18.01 -6.68
CA PHE A 685 0.15 17.13 -5.51
C PHE A 685 0.95 15.82 -5.62
N SER A 686 1.49 15.48 -6.80
CA SER A 686 2.29 14.25 -6.97
C SER A 686 3.54 14.22 -6.07
N ASN A 687 3.97 15.37 -5.57
CA ASN A 687 5.05 15.50 -4.62
C ASN A 687 4.80 14.78 -3.27
N GLY A 688 3.55 14.48 -2.92
CA GLY A 688 3.22 13.64 -1.76
C GLY A 688 3.76 12.21 -1.91
N ALA A 689 3.92 11.74 -3.15
CA ALA A 689 4.44 10.42 -3.49
C ALA A 689 5.91 10.44 -3.95
N GLN A 690 6.68 11.48 -3.59
CA GLN A 690 8.05 11.67 -4.10
C GLN A 690 8.97 10.46 -3.86
N ILE A 691 8.79 9.74 -2.75
CA ILE A 691 9.61 8.55 -2.46
C ILE A 691 9.35 7.43 -3.48
N VAL A 692 8.10 7.24 -3.94
CA VAL A 692 7.79 6.27 -5.02
C VAL A 692 8.42 6.73 -6.34
N ILE A 693 8.33 8.02 -6.64
CA ILE A 693 8.92 8.60 -7.86
C ILE A 693 10.44 8.39 -7.90
N ASP A 694 11.13 8.69 -6.79
CA ASP A 694 12.59 8.65 -6.72
C ASP A 694 13.14 7.22 -6.62
N GLN A 695 12.51 6.38 -5.81
CA GLN A 695 13.09 5.10 -5.42
C GLN A 695 12.60 3.90 -6.22
N TYR A 696 11.49 4.07 -6.92
CA TYR A 696 10.86 3.05 -7.75
C TYR A 696 10.73 3.53 -9.20
N LEU A 697 9.90 4.54 -9.45
CA LEU A 697 9.55 4.98 -10.81
C LEU A 697 10.77 5.31 -11.68
N SER A 698 11.73 6.08 -11.13
CA SER A 698 12.89 6.57 -11.89
C SER A 698 14.11 5.65 -11.85
N SER A 699 14.18 4.69 -10.94
CA SER A 699 15.43 3.97 -10.62
C SER A 699 15.32 2.46 -10.44
N ALA A 700 14.11 1.87 -10.40
CA ALA A 700 13.95 0.44 -10.15
C ALA A 700 14.52 -0.45 -11.26
N GLU A 701 14.51 0.00 -12.51
CA GLU A 701 15.08 -0.78 -13.61
C GLU A 701 16.59 -0.89 -13.50
N ASP A 702 17.28 0.21 -13.16
CA ASP A 702 18.73 0.23 -12.95
C ASP A 702 19.14 -0.52 -11.68
N LYS A 703 18.34 -0.42 -10.62
CA LYS A 703 18.63 -1.05 -9.31
C LYS A 703 18.29 -2.54 -9.28
N TRP A 704 17.20 -2.95 -9.92
CA TRP A 704 16.57 -4.27 -9.71
C TRP A 704 16.13 -4.97 -11.00
N LYS A 705 16.38 -4.39 -12.19
CA LYS A 705 15.95 -4.91 -13.51
C LYS A 705 14.44 -5.07 -13.65
N LEU A 706 13.69 -4.21 -12.97
CA LEU A 706 12.23 -4.24 -13.03
C LEU A 706 11.74 -3.26 -14.09
N GLN A 707 11.08 -3.80 -15.10
CA GLN A 707 10.24 -2.99 -15.97
C GLN A 707 8.98 -2.56 -15.22
N ASN A 708 8.39 -1.44 -15.62
CA ASN A 708 7.12 -0.98 -15.06
C ASN A 708 6.37 -0.14 -16.09
N GLY A 709 5.05 -0.34 -16.19
CA GLY A 709 4.19 0.31 -17.18
C GLY A 709 3.36 1.47 -16.66
N LEU A 710 3.55 1.92 -15.41
CA LEU A 710 2.70 2.92 -14.77
C LEU A 710 2.71 4.25 -15.54
N VAL A 711 1.51 4.75 -15.82
CA VAL A 711 1.27 6.07 -16.40
C VAL A 711 0.86 7.05 -15.31
N LEU A 712 1.54 8.18 -15.21
CA LEU A 712 1.13 9.30 -14.36
C LEU A 712 0.46 10.38 -15.20
N LEU A 713 -0.82 10.67 -14.92
CA LEU A 713 -1.52 11.81 -15.49
C LEU A 713 -1.48 12.97 -14.50
N LEU A 714 -0.79 14.05 -14.87
CA LEU A 714 -0.49 15.18 -13.99
C LEU A 714 -1.05 16.48 -14.55
N PRO A 715 -2.25 16.90 -14.15
CA PRO A 715 -2.86 18.13 -14.67
C PRO A 715 -1.95 19.35 -14.46
N HIS A 716 -1.52 19.95 -15.57
CA HIS A 716 -0.52 21.01 -15.64
C HIS A 716 -1.07 22.21 -16.43
N GLY A 717 -0.67 23.43 -16.06
CA GLY A 717 -0.91 24.62 -16.87
C GLY A 717 -1.12 25.89 -16.03
N TYR A 718 -0.52 27.00 -16.46
CA TYR A 718 -0.51 28.26 -15.70
C TYR A 718 -1.70 29.15 -16.01
N GLU A 719 -2.84 28.80 -15.42
CA GLU A 719 -4.15 29.41 -15.69
C GLU A 719 -4.57 30.45 -14.63
N GLY A 720 -3.64 30.86 -13.76
CA GLY A 720 -3.88 31.88 -12.73
C GLY A 720 -4.59 31.38 -11.47
N GLN A 721 -4.53 30.07 -11.20
CA GLN A 721 -5.19 29.41 -10.05
C GLN A 721 -4.30 29.31 -8.80
N GLY A 722 -3.16 30.00 -8.76
CA GLY A 722 -2.23 29.96 -7.62
C GLY A 722 -1.15 28.89 -7.74
N ALA A 723 -0.32 28.78 -6.71
CA ALA A 723 0.94 28.04 -6.75
C ALA A 723 0.77 26.51 -6.70
N GLU A 724 -0.35 26.02 -6.17
CA GLU A 724 -0.67 24.60 -5.96
C GLU A 724 -1.66 24.05 -7.00
N HIS A 725 -1.99 24.82 -8.05
CA HIS A 725 -2.92 24.44 -9.10
C HIS A 725 -2.39 24.85 -10.49
N SER A 726 -1.06 24.86 -10.66
CA SER A 726 -0.42 25.38 -11.88
C SER A 726 0.64 24.44 -12.44
N SER A 727 1.44 23.81 -11.59
CA SER A 727 2.65 23.12 -12.02
C SER A 727 2.78 21.73 -11.41
N ALA A 728 2.74 20.74 -12.29
CA ALA A 728 3.20 19.39 -12.01
C ALA A 728 4.73 19.26 -11.81
N ARG A 729 5.48 20.38 -11.74
CA ARG A 729 6.95 20.40 -11.58
C ARG A 729 7.68 19.56 -12.62
N MET A 730 7.37 19.81 -13.89
CA MET A 730 7.98 19.14 -15.03
C MET A 730 9.51 19.05 -14.93
N GLU A 731 10.15 20.11 -14.45
CA GLU A 731 11.59 20.18 -14.25
C GLU A 731 12.15 19.07 -13.34
N ARG A 732 11.36 18.58 -12.38
CA ARG A 732 11.79 17.54 -11.44
C ARG A 732 11.79 16.16 -12.09
N TYR A 733 10.75 15.83 -12.85
CA TYR A 733 10.71 14.58 -13.60
C TYR A 733 11.81 14.55 -14.66
N LEU A 734 12.02 15.66 -15.37
CA LEU A 734 13.10 15.77 -16.36
C LEU A 734 14.50 15.71 -15.75
N GLN A 735 14.67 16.14 -14.50
CA GLN A 735 15.92 15.98 -13.76
C GLN A 735 16.22 14.51 -13.40
N LEU A 736 15.18 13.72 -13.16
CA LEU A 736 15.30 12.29 -12.84
C LEU A 736 15.50 11.42 -14.09
N CYS A 737 15.31 11.97 -15.29
CA CYS A 737 15.48 11.24 -16.54
C CYS A 737 16.96 10.91 -16.79
N ALA A 738 17.24 9.65 -17.08
CA ALA A 738 18.57 9.14 -17.37
C ALA A 738 18.49 8.03 -18.41
N LYS A 739 19.22 8.18 -19.53
CA LYS A 739 19.31 7.25 -20.68
C LYS A 739 17.95 6.77 -21.21
N ASP A 740 17.34 5.81 -20.55
CA ASP A 740 16.17 5.05 -20.98
C ASP A 740 15.20 4.73 -19.83
N ASN A 741 15.27 5.40 -18.68
CA ASN A 741 14.51 5.00 -17.49
C ASN A 741 12.98 5.28 -17.55
N MET A 742 12.52 6.28 -18.30
CA MET A 742 11.09 6.64 -18.40
C MET A 742 10.76 7.39 -19.69
N TYR A 743 9.47 7.66 -19.92
CA TYR A 743 9.00 8.63 -20.91
C TYR A 743 8.40 9.85 -20.21
N VAL A 744 8.63 11.04 -20.79
CA VAL A 744 8.00 12.29 -20.33
C VAL A 744 7.39 13.01 -21.51
N ALA A 745 6.11 13.37 -21.41
CA ALA A 745 5.36 14.04 -22.49
C ALA A 745 4.43 15.15 -21.97
N ASP A 746 4.21 16.17 -22.80
CA ASP A 746 3.24 17.25 -22.61
C ASP A 746 2.53 17.48 -23.95
N VAL A 747 1.47 16.69 -24.16
CA VAL A 747 0.82 16.57 -25.46
C VAL A 747 -0.25 17.64 -25.67
N THR A 748 -0.48 18.03 -26.92
CA THR A 748 -1.36 19.18 -27.24
C THR A 748 -2.63 18.81 -28.01
N THR A 749 -2.78 17.55 -28.46
CA THR A 749 -3.95 17.12 -29.24
C THR A 749 -4.56 15.80 -28.75
N PRO A 750 -5.89 15.61 -28.92
CA PRO A 750 -6.55 14.35 -28.54
C PRO A 750 -6.01 13.12 -29.27
N ALA A 751 -5.67 13.22 -30.56
CA ALA A 751 -5.07 12.11 -31.30
C ALA A 751 -3.69 11.72 -30.76
N ASN A 752 -2.86 12.70 -30.38
CA ASN A 752 -1.54 12.38 -29.82
C ASN A 752 -1.65 11.70 -28.45
N MET A 753 -2.63 12.11 -27.62
CA MET A 753 -2.95 11.41 -26.36
C MET A 753 -3.42 9.97 -26.62
N PHE A 754 -4.29 9.76 -27.61
CA PHE A 754 -4.73 8.42 -28.02
C PHE A 754 -3.56 7.50 -28.39
N HIS A 755 -2.67 7.99 -29.25
CA HIS A 755 -1.50 7.22 -29.68
C HIS A 755 -0.48 7.02 -28.56
N LEU A 756 -0.28 8.01 -27.68
CA LEU A 756 0.64 7.90 -26.56
C LEU A 756 0.23 6.77 -25.60
N LEU A 757 -1.06 6.70 -25.25
CA LEU A 757 -1.59 5.66 -24.37
C LEU A 757 -1.52 4.27 -25.04
N ARG A 758 -1.86 4.18 -26.34
CA ARG A 758 -1.71 2.92 -27.09
C ARG A 758 -0.25 2.49 -27.19
N ARG A 759 0.67 3.42 -27.48
CA ARG A 759 2.12 3.15 -27.56
C ARG A 759 2.61 2.42 -26.32
N GLN A 760 2.12 2.84 -25.15
CA GLN A 760 2.51 2.27 -23.87
C GLN A 760 2.20 0.77 -23.72
N MET A 761 1.13 0.29 -24.36
CA MET A 761 0.74 -1.13 -24.34
C MET A 761 1.24 -1.93 -25.55
N LYS A 762 1.29 -1.29 -26.72
CA LYS A 762 1.73 -1.89 -27.98
C LYS A 762 3.24 -2.12 -28.04
N ALA A 763 4.02 -1.41 -27.23
CA ALA A 763 5.45 -1.68 -27.05
C ALA A 763 5.67 -3.12 -26.55
N GLY A 764 6.75 -3.78 -27.02
CA GLY A 764 7.21 -5.08 -26.51
C GLY A 764 8.01 -4.99 -25.19
N PHE A 765 7.89 -3.87 -24.49
CA PHE A 765 8.59 -3.51 -23.25
C PHE A 765 7.73 -2.51 -22.47
N ARG A 766 8.05 -2.28 -21.19
CA ARG A 766 7.37 -1.27 -20.37
C ARG A 766 8.38 -0.32 -19.72
N LYS A 767 8.11 0.97 -19.85
CA LYS A 767 8.78 2.06 -19.13
C LYS A 767 7.70 2.96 -18.50
N PRO A 768 7.92 3.55 -17.33
CA PRO A 768 6.99 4.52 -16.77
C PRO A 768 6.74 5.68 -17.74
N LEU A 769 5.52 6.22 -17.75
CA LEU A 769 5.15 7.34 -18.61
C LEU A 769 4.57 8.48 -17.79
N ILE A 770 5.20 9.66 -17.85
CA ILE A 770 4.76 10.86 -17.18
C ILE A 770 4.12 11.78 -18.21
N VAL A 771 2.85 12.12 -18.02
CA VAL A 771 2.08 12.98 -18.92
C VAL A 771 1.62 14.22 -18.17
N PHE A 772 2.05 15.38 -18.64
CA PHE A 772 1.50 16.66 -18.19
C PHE A 772 0.17 16.90 -18.90
N THR A 773 -0.91 16.50 -18.23
CA THR A 773 -2.26 16.54 -18.83
C THR A 773 -2.85 17.94 -18.75
N PRO A 774 -3.75 18.32 -19.66
CA PRO A 774 -4.29 19.67 -19.69
C PRO A 774 -5.43 19.88 -18.68
N LYS A 775 -5.74 21.16 -18.46
CA LYS A 775 -6.95 21.60 -17.73
C LYS A 775 -7.89 22.37 -18.65
N SER A 776 -7.49 23.56 -19.11
CA SER A 776 -8.28 24.36 -20.05
C SER A 776 -8.40 23.72 -21.45
N LEU A 777 -7.36 23.01 -21.93
CA LEU A 777 -7.41 22.41 -23.27
C LEU A 777 -8.48 21.33 -23.42
N LEU A 778 -8.95 20.74 -22.31
CA LEU A 778 -10.03 19.75 -22.31
C LEU A 778 -11.30 20.23 -23.03
N ARG A 779 -11.49 21.55 -23.15
CA ARG A 779 -12.65 22.18 -23.82
C ARG A 779 -12.25 23.27 -24.81
N HIS A 780 -10.97 23.36 -25.18
CA HIS A 780 -10.52 24.45 -26.04
C HIS A 780 -10.95 24.19 -27.49
N PRO A 781 -11.56 25.17 -28.20
CA PRO A 781 -12.21 24.93 -29.49
C PRO A 781 -11.25 24.60 -30.65
N LYS A 782 -9.94 24.80 -30.46
CA LYS A 782 -8.90 24.38 -31.42
C LYS A 782 -8.17 23.09 -31.01
N VAL A 783 -8.56 22.47 -29.89
CA VAL A 783 -7.98 21.20 -29.40
C VAL A 783 -8.96 20.10 -29.76
N LEU A 784 -8.99 19.79 -31.05
CA LEU A 784 -9.87 18.80 -31.65
C LEU A 784 -9.04 17.93 -32.59
N SER A 785 -9.40 16.66 -32.70
CA SER A 785 -8.83 15.72 -33.66
C SER A 785 -9.92 14.99 -34.44
N THR A 786 -9.58 14.40 -35.57
CA THR A 786 -10.51 13.55 -36.33
C THR A 786 -10.36 12.09 -35.95
N LYS A 787 -11.38 11.28 -36.24
CA LYS A 787 -11.29 9.83 -36.02
C LYS A 787 -10.27 9.15 -36.95
N GLU A 788 -10.00 9.71 -38.12
CA GLU A 788 -8.98 9.21 -39.04
C GLU A 788 -7.57 9.46 -38.52
N GLU A 789 -7.34 10.56 -37.79
CA GLU A 789 -6.07 10.80 -37.11
C GLU A 789 -5.82 9.72 -36.06
N MET A 790 -6.84 9.28 -35.31
CA MET A 790 -6.71 8.17 -34.36
C MET A 790 -6.56 6.80 -35.05
N ALA A 791 -7.29 6.56 -36.14
CA ALA A 791 -7.27 5.29 -36.83
C ALA A 791 -5.94 5.05 -37.59
N ASN A 792 -5.45 6.07 -38.30
CA ASN A 792 -4.34 5.92 -39.25
C ASN A 792 -3.07 6.67 -38.83
N GLY A 793 -3.13 7.45 -37.75
CA GLY A 793 -2.00 8.24 -37.26
C GLY A 793 -1.01 7.44 -36.41
N SER A 794 -0.11 8.19 -35.80
CA SER A 794 0.89 7.69 -34.84
C SER A 794 1.25 8.80 -33.87
N PHE A 795 1.88 8.44 -32.75
CA PHE A 795 2.38 9.43 -31.79
C PHE A 795 3.44 10.33 -32.47
N GLN A 796 3.22 11.63 -32.42
CA GLN A 796 4.10 12.66 -32.93
C GLN A 796 4.92 13.23 -31.77
N GLU A 797 6.23 12.94 -31.74
CA GLU A 797 7.14 13.43 -30.70
C GLU A 797 7.40 14.94 -30.80
N LEU A 798 7.36 15.46 -32.03
CA LEU A 798 7.58 16.86 -32.39
C LEU A 798 6.61 17.21 -33.52
N ILE A 799 5.84 18.30 -33.37
CA ILE A 799 4.86 18.74 -34.38
C ILE A 799 5.29 20.08 -34.96
N ASP A 800 5.56 20.10 -36.26
CA ASP A 800 5.93 21.30 -37.03
C ASP A 800 4.73 22.24 -37.29
N ASP A 801 5.01 23.48 -37.68
CA ASP A 801 4.02 24.47 -38.13
C ASP A 801 3.74 24.27 -39.63
N ASP A 802 2.70 23.52 -39.95
CA ASP A 802 2.28 23.21 -41.32
C ASP A 802 1.80 24.44 -42.12
N LYS A 803 1.42 25.53 -41.42
CA LYS A 803 0.97 26.79 -42.02
C LYS A 803 2.12 27.79 -42.25
N ALA A 804 3.30 27.57 -41.66
CA ALA A 804 4.44 28.46 -41.82
C ALA A 804 5.15 28.25 -43.18
N THR A 805 5.46 29.35 -43.86
CA THR A 805 6.30 29.31 -45.07
C THR A 805 7.76 29.46 -44.67
N ALA A 806 8.54 28.38 -44.74
CA ALA A 806 9.93 28.35 -44.26
C ALA A 806 10.84 29.47 -44.84
N ALA A 807 10.59 29.92 -46.08
CA ALA A 807 11.34 31.00 -46.70
C ALA A 807 11.07 32.38 -46.06
N LYS A 808 9.87 32.59 -45.51
CA LYS A 808 9.43 33.84 -44.87
C LYS A 808 9.75 33.89 -43.38
N THR A 809 9.83 32.73 -42.73
CA THR A 809 10.10 32.61 -41.30
C THR A 809 11.42 33.28 -40.91
N LYS A 810 11.34 34.21 -39.95
CA LYS A 810 12.45 34.91 -39.29
C LYS A 810 12.61 34.49 -37.83
N THR A 811 11.52 34.15 -37.17
CA THR A 811 11.54 33.63 -35.80
C THR A 811 10.99 32.20 -35.77
N LEU A 812 11.79 31.25 -35.29
CA LEU A 812 11.39 29.86 -35.05
C LEU A 812 11.16 29.66 -33.55
N VAL A 813 9.93 29.37 -33.14
CA VAL A 813 9.56 29.21 -31.73
C VAL A 813 9.30 27.75 -31.44
N PHE A 814 10.05 27.17 -30.50
CA PHE A 814 9.74 25.91 -29.86
C PHE A 814 8.98 26.17 -28.56
N CYS A 815 7.91 25.42 -28.32
CA CYS A 815 7.17 25.40 -27.07
C CYS A 815 6.62 24.00 -26.78
N THR A 816 6.08 23.78 -25.59
CA THR A 816 5.41 22.54 -25.21
C THR A 816 4.06 22.84 -24.55
N GLY A 817 3.16 21.86 -24.59
CA GLY A 817 1.86 21.94 -23.93
C GLY A 817 0.96 23.09 -24.37
N LYS A 818 0.06 23.49 -23.47
CA LYS A 818 -1.02 24.45 -23.76
C LYS A 818 -0.55 25.82 -24.25
N PHE A 819 0.69 26.20 -23.95
CA PHE A 819 1.21 27.52 -24.29
C PHE A 819 1.26 27.74 -25.81
N TYR A 820 1.35 26.65 -26.59
CA TYR A 820 1.19 26.71 -28.05
C TYR A 820 -0.09 27.45 -28.49
N TYR A 821 -1.23 27.17 -27.87
CA TYR A 821 -2.51 27.77 -28.27
C TYR A 821 -2.61 29.25 -27.91
N ASP A 822 -1.99 29.66 -26.80
CA ASP A 822 -1.87 31.06 -26.41
C ASP A 822 -1.01 31.84 -27.44
N LEU A 823 0.12 31.25 -27.87
CA LEU A 823 0.99 31.82 -28.89
C LEU A 823 0.35 31.83 -30.27
N LEU A 824 -0.37 30.77 -30.66
CA LEU A 824 -1.09 30.70 -31.93
C LEU A 824 -2.15 31.80 -32.03
N SER A 825 -2.94 31.99 -30.97
CA SER A 825 -3.93 33.07 -30.88
C SER A 825 -3.27 34.44 -31.08
N LYS A 826 -2.13 34.69 -30.42
CA LYS A 826 -1.40 35.96 -30.59
C LYS A 826 -0.77 36.12 -31.97
N LYS A 827 -0.22 35.06 -32.57
CA LYS A 827 0.33 35.06 -33.93
C LYS A 827 -0.74 35.46 -34.95
N GLU A 828 -1.95 34.91 -34.82
CA GLU A 828 -3.10 35.23 -35.66
C GLU A 828 -3.59 36.68 -35.45
N GLU A 829 -3.70 37.13 -34.19
CA GLU A 829 -4.08 38.51 -33.84
C GLU A 829 -3.12 39.53 -34.48
N LEU A 830 -1.81 39.27 -34.41
CA LEU A 830 -0.75 40.12 -34.96
C LEU A 830 -0.54 39.91 -36.47
N LYS A 831 -1.21 38.93 -37.09
CA LYS A 831 -1.08 38.56 -38.51
C LYS A 831 0.38 38.34 -38.95
N ARG A 832 1.17 37.66 -38.13
CA ARG A 832 2.60 37.41 -38.36
C ARG A 832 2.80 36.17 -39.22
N ASP A 833 3.32 36.33 -40.44
CA ASP A 833 3.70 35.23 -41.36
C ASP A 833 5.20 34.89 -41.33
N ASP A 834 5.96 35.63 -40.52
CA ASP A 834 7.40 35.48 -40.28
C ASP A 834 7.73 34.65 -39.02
N VAL A 835 6.74 34.10 -38.33
CA VAL A 835 6.92 33.28 -37.11
C VAL A 835 6.42 31.85 -37.34
N ALA A 836 7.22 30.84 -37.03
CA ALA A 836 6.81 29.43 -37.00
C ALA A 836 6.70 28.93 -35.55
N LEU A 837 5.62 28.22 -35.22
CA LEU A 837 5.38 27.66 -33.88
C LEU A 837 5.46 26.12 -33.91
N VAL A 838 6.50 25.56 -33.32
CA VAL A 838 6.79 24.13 -33.28
C VAL A 838 6.56 23.58 -31.87
N ARG A 839 5.85 22.47 -31.77
CA ARG A 839 5.48 21.83 -30.50
C ARG A 839 6.41 20.65 -30.21
N LEU A 840 7.02 20.66 -29.03
CA LEU A 840 7.73 19.52 -28.47
C LEU A 840 6.76 18.74 -27.58
N GLU A 841 6.29 17.58 -28.04
CA GLU A 841 5.28 16.77 -27.35
C GLU A 841 5.96 15.72 -26.44
N GLN A 842 7.04 15.10 -26.91
CA GLN A 842 7.89 14.22 -26.11
C GLN A 842 9.10 15.02 -25.59
N LEU A 843 9.17 15.13 -24.27
CA LEU A 843 10.25 15.82 -23.57
C LEU A 843 11.41 14.87 -23.24
N PHE A 844 11.12 13.58 -22.99
CA PHE A 844 12.12 12.55 -22.78
C PHE A 844 11.64 11.17 -23.29
N PRO A 845 12.50 10.39 -23.99
CA PRO A 845 13.78 10.80 -24.58
C PRO A 845 13.62 11.94 -25.58
N LEU A 846 14.59 12.86 -25.61
CA LEU A 846 14.48 14.10 -26.40
C LEU A 846 14.65 13.79 -27.90
N PRO A 847 13.71 14.17 -28.79
CA PRO A 847 13.80 13.96 -30.24
C PRO A 847 14.78 14.94 -30.90
N ALA A 848 16.06 14.85 -30.53
CA ALA A 848 17.08 15.83 -30.90
C ALA A 848 17.41 15.81 -32.41
N LYS A 849 17.21 14.67 -33.09
CA LYS A 849 17.43 14.57 -34.55
C LYS A 849 16.36 15.35 -35.31
N GLU A 850 15.12 15.25 -34.85
CA GLU A 850 13.93 15.88 -35.39
C GLU A 850 13.98 17.39 -35.15
N ILE A 851 14.36 17.82 -33.94
CA ILE A 851 14.57 19.25 -33.61
C ILE A 851 15.61 19.87 -34.57
N ARG A 852 16.75 19.21 -34.77
CA ARG A 852 17.79 19.69 -35.71
C ARG A 852 17.31 19.71 -37.16
N SER A 853 16.46 18.77 -37.55
CA SER A 853 15.84 18.75 -38.89
C SER A 853 14.94 19.96 -39.10
N ILE A 854 14.12 20.31 -38.11
CA ILE A 854 13.28 21.51 -38.12
C ILE A 854 14.11 22.79 -38.19
N ILE A 855 15.16 22.92 -37.36
CA ILE A 855 16.06 24.08 -37.40
C ILE A 855 16.67 24.25 -38.82
N LYS A 856 17.09 23.14 -39.45
CA LYS A 856 17.59 23.15 -40.83
C LYS A 856 16.53 23.55 -41.86
N LYS A 857 15.27 23.10 -41.69
CA LYS A 857 14.15 23.48 -42.56
C LYS A 857 13.93 24.99 -42.56
N TYR A 858 13.94 25.62 -41.39
CA TYR A 858 13.75 27.06 -41.21
C TYR A 858 15.07 27.86 -41.24
N LYS A 859 15.95 27.57 -42.21
CA LYS A 859 17.29 28.19 -42.33
C LYS A 859 17.34 29.73 -42.42
N ASN A 860 16.21 30.37 -42.72
CA ASN A 860 16.09 31.83 -42.80
C ASN A 860 15.74 32.50 -41.46
N ALA A 861 15.48 31.70 -40.42
CA ALA A 861 15.25 32.19 -39.08
C ALA A 861 16.57 32.60 -38.42
N ASP A 862 16.67 33.86 -38.02
CA ASP A 862 17.83 34.43 -37.30
C ASP A 862 17.58 34.50 -35.78
N ASP A 863 16.38 34.11 -35.34
CA ASP A 863 15.92 34.10 -33.95
C ASP A 863 15.24 32.77 -33.64
N VAL A 864 15.92 31.89 -32.90
CA VAL A 864 15.34 30.64 -32.40
C VAL A 864 14.97 30.82 -30.94
N VAL A 865 13.70 30.57 -30.62
CA VAL A 865 13.11 30.89 -29.32
C VAL A 865 12.63 29.61 -28.63
N TRP A 866 13.02 29.40 -27.38
CA TRP A 866 12.30 28.51 -26.48
C TRP A 866 11.28 29.32 -25.69
N ALA A 867 9.99 29.02 -25.87
CA ALA A 867 8.89 29.69 -25.22
C ALA A 867 8.22 28.74 -24.23
N GLN A 868 8.17 29.14 -22.96
CA GLN A 868 7.52 28.37 -21.90
C GLN A 868 6.73 29.30 -20.99
N GLU A 869 5.64 28.80 -20.43
CA GLU A 869 4.89 29.60 -19.48
C GLU A 869 5.57 29.57 -18.10
N GLU A 870 6.22 28.49 -17.73
CA GLU A 870 6.87 28.27 -16.44
C GLU A 870 7.95 29.31 -16.12
N PRO A 871 8.23 29.55 -14.81
CA PRO A 871 9.43 30.25 -14.36
C PRO A 871 10.70 29.69 -15.01
N ARG A 872 11.71 30.54 -15.22
CA ARG A 872 12.97 30.17 -15.88
C ARG A 872 13.69 28.99 -15.21
N ASN A 873 13.52 28.78 -13.90
CA ASN A 873 14.05 27.64 -13.14
C ASN A 873 13.13 26.41 -13.10
N MET A 874 12.05 26.41 -13.87
CA MET A 874 11.03 25.36 -13.94
C MET A 874 10.76 25.01 -15.40
N GLY A 875 9.88 24.04 -15.64
CA GLY A 875 9.57 23.57 -17.00
C GLY A 875 10.77 22.91 -17.68
N ALA A 876 10.72 22.79 -19.01
CA ALA A 876 11.74 22.02 -19.75
C ALA A 876 13.04 22.78 -20.07
N TRP A 877 13.16 24.08 -19.76
CA TRP A 877 14.35 24.86 -20.13
C TRP A 877 15.67 24.26 -19.62
N GLY A 878 15.72 23.85 -18.34
CA GLY A 878 16.91 23.24 -17.76
C GLY A 878 17.30 21.93 -18.44
N HIS A 879 16.31 21.13 -18.84
CA HIS A 879 16.50 19.87 -19.56
C HIS A 879 17.06 20.11 -20.96
N LEU A 880 16.49 21.06 -21.71
CA LEU A 880 17.00 21.42 -23.05
C LEU A 880 18.44 21.92 -22.99
N LEU A 881 18.79 22.76 -22.01
CA LEU A 881 20.17 23.21 -21.81
C LEU A 881 21.17 22.06 -21.57
N MET A 882 20.72 20.98 -20.94
CA MET A 882 21.55 19.82 -20.61
C MET A 882 21.70 18.86 -21.78
N HIS A 883 20.63 18.65 -22.57
CA HIS A 883 20.57 17.57 -23.56
C HIS A 883 20.56 18.05 -25.03
N LEU A 884 20.45 19.36 -25.28
CA LEU A 884 20.51 19.94 -26.62
C LEU A 884 21.46 21.14 -26.62
N ASP A 885 22.68 20.96 -27.15
CA ASP A 885 23.71 22.01 -27.18
C ASP A 885 23.24 23.30 -27.86
N GLU A 886 22.43 23.16 -28.91
CA GLU A 886 21.84 24.28 -29.64
C GLU A 886 20.95 25.16 -28.75
N ALA A 887 20.35 24.61 -27.69
CA ALA A 887 19.50 25.36 -26.77
C ALA A 887 20.25 26.51 -26.07
N LYS A 888 21.57 26.40 -25.89
CA LYS A 888 22.41 27.47 -25.32
C LYS A 888 22.40 28.76 -26.14
N GLN A 889 22.06 28.66 -27.43
CA GLN A 889 21.95 29.79 -28.35
C GLN A 889 20.51 30.29 -28.51
N PHE A 890 19.52 29.57 -27.99
CA PHE A 890 18.13 29.98 -28.10
C PHE A 890 17.86 31.18 -27.21
N ARG A 891 17.10 32.12 -27.74
CA ARG A 891 16.45 33.13 -26.92
C ARG A 891 15.35 32.45 -26.12
N VAL A 892 15.13 32.88 -24.89
CA VAL A 892 14.12 32.23 -24.04
C VAL A 892 13.09 33.23 -23.59
N ALA A 893 11.84 32.94 -23.90
CA ALA A 893 10.68 33.67 -23.43
C ALA A 893 10.03 32.84 -22.30
N SER A 894 10.25 33.26 -21.06
CA SER A 894 9.71 32.58 -19.88
C SER A 894 9.30 33.58 -18.80
N ARG A 895 8.63 33.11 -17.74
CA ARG A 895 8.52 33.87 -16.49
C ARG A 895 9.91 33.97 -15.82
N ARG A 896 10.12 34.98 -14.97
CA ARG A 896 11.35 35.12 -14.17
C ARG A 896 11.55 33.93 -13.23
N PHE A 897 12.74 33.82 -12.64
CA PHE A 897 13.03 32.91 -11.54
C PHE A 897 12.10 33.17 -10.34
N TYR A 898 11.47 32.11 -9.82
CA TYR A 898 10.64 32.18 -8.61
C TYR A 898 10.85 30.93 -7.75
N GLY A 899 10.70 31.08 -6.42
CA GLY A 899 10.65 29.96 -5.49
C GLY A 899 9.30 29.24 -5.49
N ALA A 900 8.20 29.99 -5.65
CA ALA A 900 6.86 29.43 -5.82
C ALA A 900 6.56 29.17 -7.31
N PRO A 901 5.81 28.12 -7.66
CA PRO A 901 5.44 27.82 -9.05
C PRO A 901 4.74 28.99 -9.74
N ALA A 902 3.65 29.51 -9.17
CA ALA A 902 2.85 30.57 -9.79
C ALA A 902 2.54 31.72 -8.81
N ALA A 903 2.00 32.81 -9.35
CA ALA A 903 1.51 33.91 -8.53
C ALA A 903 0.14 33.57 -7.93
N GLY A 904 -0.06 33.84 -6.63
CA GLY A 904 -1.40 33.75 -6.00
C GLY A 904 -2.38 34.84 -6.44
N SER A 905 -1.91 35.92 -7.06
CA SER A 905 -2.76 36.99 -7.60
C SER A 905 -3.04 36.75 -9.09
N ALA A 906 -4.32 36.60 -9.44
CA ALA A 906 -4.77 36.44 -10.82
C ALA A 906 -4.32 37.60 -11.73
N VAL A 907 -4.43 38.86 -11.27
CA VAL A 907 -3.98 40.06 -12.02
C VAL A 907 -2.47 39.99 -12.30
N ARG A 908 -1.67 39.59 -11.30
CA ARG A 908 -0.23 39.41 -11.48
C ARG A 908 0.07 38.25 -12.44
N SER A 909 -0.68 37.16 -12.36
CA SER A 909 -0.54 36.01 -13.26
C SER A 909 -0.81 36.41 -14.71
N GLN A 910 -1.94 37.08 -14.98
CA GLN A 910 -2.32 37.58 -16.30
C GLN A 910 -1.25 38.52 -16.87
N ARG A 911 -0.79 39.51 -16.08
CA ARG A 911 0.28 40.43 -16.51
C ARG A 911 1.56 39.67 -16.87
N ARG A 912 1.99 38.73 -16.03
CA ARG A 912 3.20 37.92 -16.29
C ARG A 912 3.03 37.05 -17.53
N HIS A 913 1.86 36.46 -17.73
CA HIS A 913 1.58 35.63 -18.90
C HIS A 913 1.62 36.45 -20.20
N ALA A 914 0.94 37.60 -20.22
CA ALA A 914 0.98 38.54 -21.34
C ALA A 914 2.42 39.03 -21.65
N GLN A 915 3.23 39.28 -20.61
CA GLN A 915 4.65 39.61 -20.77
C GLN A 915 5.44 38.50 -21.47
N VAL A 916 5.25 37.23 -21.08
CA VAL A 916 5.96 36.12 -21.75
C VAL A 916 5.57 36.03 -23.23
N ILE A 917 4.27 36.11 -23.52
CA ILE A 917 3.77 36.12 -24.91
C ILE A 917 4.42 37.27 -25.69
N GLU A 918 4.44 38.47 -25.13
CA GLU A 918 5.08 39.64 -25.75
C GLU A 918 6.57 39.38 -26.05
N TYR A 919 7.30 38.75 -25.13
CA TYR A 919 8.72 38.42 -25.35
C TYR A 919 8.90 37.43 -26.49
N VAL A 920 7.96 36.53 -26.76
CA VAL A 920 8.05 35.64 -27.94
C VAL A 920 8.09 36.46 -29.23
N PHE A 921 7.20 37.43 -29.38
CA PHE A 921 6.99 38.17 -30.64
C PHE A 921 7.87 39.43 -30.79
N ASP A 922 8.54 39.88 -29.73
CA ASP A 922 9.43 41.04 -29.71
C ASP A 922 10.79 40.68 -29.09
N LYS A 923 11.80 40.47 -29.95
CA LYS A 923 13.17 40.12 -29.55
C LYS A 923 13.90 41.22 -28.77
N THR A 924 13.36 42.45 -28.70
CA THR A 924 13.96 43.54 -27.92
C THR A 924 13.58 43.51 -26.44
N LYS A 925 12.63 42.64 -26.06
CA LYS A 925 12.12 42.55 -24.70
C LYS A 925 12.63 41.29 -24.00
N ASP A 926 13.14 41.48 -22.79
CA ASP A 926 13.60 40.41 -21.90
C ASP A 926 13.33 40.80 -20.45
N ASN A 927 12.82 39.86 -19.65
CA ASN A 927 12.59 40.08 -18.22
C ASN A 927 13.79 39.73 -17.33
N MET A 928 14.92 39.34 -17.92
CA MET A 928 16.17 39.00 -17.25
C MET A 928 17.10 40.20 -16.99
N VAL A 929 16.80 41.37 -17.58
CA VAL A 929 17.51 42.60 -17.22
C VAL A 929 17.18 42.93 -15.76
N ARG A 930 18.18 42.76 -14.87
CA ARG A 930 18.08 43.21 -13.48
C ARG A 930 18.05 44.74 -13.49
N SER A 931 16.86 45.31 -13.38
CA SER A 931 16.68 46.71 -12.98
C SER A 931 17.00 46.87 -11.50
#